data_AF-A0A9P6S9X8-F1
#
_entry.id   AF-A0A9P6S9X8-F1
#
_cell.length_a   1.000
_cell.length_b   1.000
_cell.length_c   1.000
_cell.angle_alpha   90.00
_cell.angle_beta   90.00
_cell.angle_gamma   90.00
#
_symmetry.space_group_name_H-M   'P 1'
#
loop_
_entity.id
_entity.type
_entity.pdbx_description
1 polymer ?
#
loop_
_entity_poly.entity_id
_entity_poly.type
_entity_poly.pdbx_seq_one_letter_code
_entity_poly.pdbx_strand_id
1 'polypeptide(L)'
;MDSFSQLPVECLERIIHCIISAGDFRTKHLLASLCQVNKRIFNITIRFLYQNTYLLFGVLSYNEKRNRRSRQLLQTLISNIPTHSLHPAVILGLGIDINYNNASNSNNNDTSSPSSSGLNHLNLTCCIDFTIIKYTDYDAQGNRRDYTAAELDYIHGQEFLDMYVKDRKDATCLKDPHSKDHLLRYYPNVVYREAIWSLSEPIFEQLERLTFLLSDLRRYHDNVGRLEKLEYLSVRFDLVFHCECCSHTPEAESRRQREEETLQLLIQFVKDHIKLFPGRLKTVYTYPTDYWEDYQSCPRTVTDEIYRILPAVYKPTIIDASSWSKVLIHFSTIDLGRVFQIASFPPGIDIQLFLQRCRRLYCINAHSLVQGCFDWAAQEKKDMETFGHGQSQDQDQASAITRVRHQNIFSEIPSPPQPAWSRYGLVKIQDVRLQECKMPSRDLDTIAITFSHSLKFLSIKDLQVADDAQTINIHIGRDWPNMPVFVRLNLQARNHQNRLALDPRLFARSPSMKITTIKDETFEYSCPEIVPWLPADLPALREVYLRGWSALSFNPTTLHSTKNLRDLKLSLTRTDGYCYIPPVDELDGPIGAEDGSLGDESNGVLGSILRPRWSWDWHLPELKELNLTSEFAYRF
;
A
#
# COMPACT_ATOMS: atom_id res chain seq x y z
N MET A 1 19.77 28.59 -26.79
CA MET A 1 18.31 28.61 -26.54
C MET A 1 17.96 27.39 -25.73
N ASP A 2 17.06 27.52 -24.76
CA ASP A 2 16.59 26.38 -23.94
C ASP A 2 15.79 25.40 -24.81
N SER A 3 16.30 24.18 -25.01
CA SER A 3 15.65 23.14 -25.83
C SER A 3 14.27 22.74 -25.31
N PHE A 4 14.01 22.89 -24.00
CA PHE A 4 12.69 22.62 -23.42
C PHE A 4 11.63 23.62 -23.87
N SER A 5 12.02 24.88 -24.08
CA SER A 5 11.13 25.94 -24.53
C SER A 5 10.59 25.74 -25.95
N GLN A 6 11.20 24.85 -26.74
CA GLN A 6 10.81 24.53 -28.11
C GLN A 6 9.84 23.35 -28.21
N LEU A 7 9.68 22.56 -27.14
CA LEU A 7 8.79 21.40 -27.14
C LEU A 7 7.31 21.81 -27.31
N PRO A 8 6.48 21.01 -27.99
CA PRO A 8 5.02 21.15 -27.96
C PRO A 8 4.47 21.12 -26.53
N VAL A 9 3.35 21.81 -26.30
CA VAL A 9 2.76 21.92 -24.95
C VAL A 9 2.38 20.54 -24.41
N GLU A 10 1.85 19.69 -25.27
CA GLU A 10 1.42 18.32 -24.98
C GLU A 10 2.60 17.44 -24.53
N CYS A 11 3.79 17.66 -25.11
CA CYS A 11 5.01 16.98 -24.70
C CYS A 11 5.46 17.43 -23.31
N LEU A 12 5.42 18.74 -23.04
CA LEU A 12 5.75 19.29 -21.72
C LEU A 12 4.79 18.80 -20.64
N GLU A 13 3.48 18.82 -20.91
CA GLU A 13 2.45 18.30 -20.00
C GLU A 13 2.67 16.81 -19.72
N ARG A 14 3.02 16.02 -20.73
CA ARG A 14 3.30 14.59 -20.55
C ARG A 14 4.56 14.34 -19.72
N ILE A 15 5.60 15.14 -19.90
CA ILE A 15 6.82 15.09 -19.07
C ILE A 15 6.47 15.44 -17.62
N ILE A 16 5.71 16.51 -17.40
CA ILE A 16 5.28 16.94 -16.06
C ILE A 16 4.40 15.86 -15.40
N HIS A 17 3.48 15.24 -16.15
CA HIS A 17 2.70 14.11 -15.66
C HIS A 17 3.58 12.93 -15.25
N CYS A 18 4.59 12.55 -16.05
CA CYS A 18 5.53 11.51 -15.66
C CYS A 18 6.29 11.86 -14.37
N ILE A 19 6.70 13.13 -14.21
CA ILE A 19 7.36 13.63 -12.99
C ILE A 19 6.43 13.50 -11.77
N ILE A 20 5.14 13.82 -11.91
CA ILE A 20 4.14 13.71 -10.84
C ILE A 20 3.84 12.24 -10.52
N SER A 21 3.64 11.41 -11.55
CA SER A 21 3.32 9.99 -11.41
C SER A 21 4.45 9.17 -10.77
N ALA A 22 5.70 9.64 -10.85
CA ALA A 22 6.82 9.00 -10.16
C ALA A 22 6.70 9.07 -8.62
N GLY A 23 5.91 10.01 -8.08
CA GLY A 23 5.59 10.10 -6.65
C GLY A 23 6.79 10.38 -5.73
N ASP A 24 7.91 10.84 -6.28
CA ASP A 24 9.14 11.07 -5.53
C ASP A 24 9.10 12.43 -4.80
N PHE A 25 9.78 12.55 -3.65
CA PHE A 25 9.96 13.82 -2.93
C PHE A 25 10.64 14.88 -3.82
N ARG A 26 11.39 14.44 -4.83
CA ARG A 26 12.06 15.30 -5.82
C ARG A 26 11.11 15.96 -6.82
N THR A 27 9.94 15.37 -7.07
CA THR A 27 8.92 15.91 -7.98
C THR A 27 8.67 17.39 -7.68
N LYS A 28 8.55 17.75 -6.40
CA LYS A 28 8.34 19.13 -5.96
C LYS A 28 9.45 20.09 -6.39
N HIS A 29 10.69 19.75 -6.04
CA HIS A 29 11.84 20.59 -6.36
C HIS A 29 11.98 20.74 -7.87
N LEU A 30 11.70 19.68 -8.61
CA LEU A 30 11.73 19.71 -10.07
C LEU A 30 10.65 20.63 -10.65
N LEU A 31 9.39 20.56 -10.18
CA LEU A 31 8.32 21.45 -10.65
C LEU A 31 8.61 22.92 -10.30
N ALA A 32 9.10 23.19 -9.09
CA ALA A 32 9.47 24.55 -8.69
C ALA A 32 10.63 25.09 -9.54
N SER A 33 11.65 24.28 -9.83
CA SER A 33 12.74 24.65 -10.73
C SER A 33 12.25 24.87 -12.16
N LEU A 34 11.32 24.04 -12.66
CA LEU A 34 10.73 24.20 -14.00
C LEU A 34 9.98 25.54 -14.12
N CYS A 35 9.28 25.97 -13.07
CA CYS A 35 8.66 27.30 -13.01
C CYS A 35 9.66 28.45 -13.14
N GLN A 36 10.95 28.24 -12.82
CA GLN A 36 11.98 29.29 -12.90
C GLN A 36 12.66 29.36 -14.27
N VAL A 37 12.42 28.40 -15.18
CA VAL A 37 13.17 28.30 -16.45
C VAL A 37 12.79 29.39 -17.44
N ASN A 38 11.51 29.52 -17.78
CA ASN A 38 10.99 30.57 -18.66
C ASN A 38 9.46 30.70 -18.53
N LYS A 39 8.89 31.80 -19.05
CA LYS A 39 7.44 32.11 -18.95
C LYS A 39 6.54 31.02 -19.54
N ARG A 40 6.96 30.36 -20.64
CA ARG A 40 6.16 29.31 -21.30
C ARG A 40 6.07 28.06 -20.42
N ILE A 41 7.20 27.59 -19.90
CA ILE A 41 7.26 26.44 -18.99
C ILE A 41 6.55 26.78 -17.69
N PHE A 42 6.77 27.98 -17.13
CA PHE A 42 6.07 28.46 -15.95
C PHE A 42 4.55 28.34 -16.10
N ASN A 43 3.96 28.87 -17.18
CA ASN A 43 2.51 28.85 -17.38
C ASN A 43 1.92 27.44 -17.44
N ILE A 44 2.69 26.45 -17.93
CA ILE A 44 2.27 25.05 -17.99
C ILE A 44 2.45 24.40 -16.62
N THR A 45 3.65 24.51 -16.03
CA THR A 45 4.02 23.86 -14.77
C THR A 45 3.27 24.40 -13.57
N ILE A 46 2.96 25.70 -13.53
CA ILE A 46 2.28 26.34 -12.39
C ILE A 46 0.91 25.71 -12.13
N ARG A 47 0.20 25.29 -13.20
CA ARG A 47 -1.08 24.61 -13.08
C ARG A 47 -0.92 23.31 -12.31
N PHE A 48 0.07 22.49 -12.64
CA PHE A 48 0.32 21.24 -11.93
C PHE A 48 0.80 21.44 -10.50
N LEU A 49 1.57 22.49 -10.24
CA LEU A 49 2.03 22.83 -8.89
C LEU A 49 0.86 23.21 -7.97
N TYR A 50 -0.13 23.93 -8.49
CA TYR A 50 -1.28 24.41 -7.73
C TYR A 50 -2.53 23.52 -7.87
N GLN A 51 -2.59 22.60 -8.85
CA GLN A 51 -3.72 21.68 -9.05
C GLN A 51 -4.03 20.92 -7.78
N ASN A 52 -3.00 20.48 -7.04
CA ASN A 52 -3.13 19.96 -5.69
C ASN A 52 -2.06 20.57 -4.78
N THR A 53 -2.38 21.75 -4.26
CA THR A 53 -1.47 22.60 -3.50
C THR A 53 -0.92 21.91 -2.24
N TYR A 54 -1.62 20.89 -1.72
CA TYR A 54 -1.27 20.18 -0.50
C TYR A 54 -0.51 18.87 -0.71
N LEU A 55 -0.53 18.28 -1.92
CA LEU A 55 0.37 17.18 -2.30
C LEU A 55 1.85 17.59 -2.14
N LEU A 56 2.14 18.90 -2.26
CA LEU A 56 3.47 19.50 -2.05
C LEU A 56 4.07 19.27 -0.65
N PHE A 57 3.28 18.75 0.30
CA PHE A 57 3.74 18.53 1.66
C PHE A 57 3.93 17.05 2.05
N GLY A 58 3.62 16.07 1.18
CA GLY A 58 4.01 14.63 1.25
C GLY A 58 3.61 13.84 2.51
N VAL A 59 3.11 12.60 2.43
CA VAL A 59 2.54 11.89 3.62
C VAL A 59 3.58 11.46 4.68
N LEU A 60 4.87 11.36 4.35
CA LEU A 60 5.77 10.42 5.03
C LEU A 60 6.61 10.93 6.23
N SER A 61 6.37 12.13 6.79
CA SER A 61 6.91 12.45 8.13
C SER A 61 6.18 13.62 8.79
N TYR A 62 5.94 13.47 10.09
CA TYR A 62 5.49 14.54 10.98
C TYR A 62 6.69 15.46 11.23
N ASN A 63 6.68 16.67 10.66
CA ASN A 63 7.71 17.67 10.88
C ASN A 63 7.02 19.01 11.09
N GLU A 64 7.27 19.67 12.22
CA GLU A 64 6.70 20.98 12.60
C GLU A 64 6.84 22.02 11.49
N LYS A 65 7.97 22.02 10.76
CA LYS A 65 8.20 22.92 9.62
C LYS A 65 7.16 22.75 8.51
N ARG A 66 6.56 21.58 8.38
CA ARG A 66 5.52 21.29 7.39
C ARG A 66 4.20 21.96 7.76
N ASN A 67 3.77 21.84 9.01
CA ASN A 67 2.52 22.42 9.51
C ASN A 67 2.53 23.94 9.34
N ARG A 68 3.65 24.58 9.70
CA ARG A 68 3.88 26.01 9.45
C ARG A 68 3.71 26.38 7.98
N ARG A 69 4.29 25.60 7.06
CA ARG A 69 4.18 25.88 5.62
C ARG A 69 2.76 25.66 5.08
N SER A 70 2.06 24.63 5.53
CA SER A 70 0.65 24.41 5.18
C SER A 70 -0.23 25.56 5.65
N ARG A 71 -0.02 26.04 6.89
CA ARG A 71 -0.71 27.20 7.45
C ARG A 71 -0.41 28.48 6.68
N GLN A 72 0.86 28.73 6.34
CA GLN A 72 1.25 29.88 5.51
C GLN A 72 0.64 29.83 4.11
N LEU A 73 0.60 28.64 3.49
CA LEU A 73 -0.07 28.45 2.22
C LEU A 73 -1.57 28.76 2.34
N LEU A 74 -2.23 28.20 3.36
CA LEU A 74 -3.65 28.44 3.61
C LEU A 74 -3.93 29.93 3.84
N GLN A 75 -3.13 30.63 4.65
CA GLN A 75 -3.18 32.08 4.81
C GLN A 75 -3.04 32.82 3.48
N THR A 76 -2.09 32.40 2.63
CA THR A 76 -1.85 33.01 1.31
C THR A 76 -3.00 32.78 0.33
N LEU A 77 -3.64 31.62 0.39
CA LEU A 77 -4.81 31.33 -0.45
C LEU A 77 -6.02 32.14 0.03
N ILE A 78 -6.23 32.20 1.34
CA ILE A 78 -7.35 32.91 1.98
C ILE A 78 -7.18 34.44 1.92
N SER A 79 -5.95 34.97 1.88
CA SER A 79 -5.73 36.42 1.81
C SER A 79 -6.27 37.07 0.54
N ASN A 80 -6.58 36.27 -0.49
CA ASN A 80 -7.25 36.75 -1.71
C ASN A 80 -8.77 36.84 -1.57
N ILE A 81 -9.33 36.37 -0.45
CA ILE A 81 -10.76 36.41 -0.13
C ILE A 81 -11.02 37.64 0.76
N PRO A 82 -12.07 38.44 0.47
CA PRO A 82 -12.41 39.58 1.32
C PRO A 82 -12.60 39.17 2.78
N THR A 83 -11.99 39.91 3.71
CA THR A 83 -12.03 39.55 5.15
C THR A 83 -13.45 39.52 5.73
N HIS A 84 -14.37 40.33 5.20
CA HIS A 84 -15.77 40.36 5.62
C HIS A 84 -16.57 39.12 5.19
N SER A 85 -16.08 38.34 4.23
CA SER A 85 -16.70 37.07 3.83
C SER A 85 -16.09 35.87 4.56
N LEU A 86 -15.04 36.10 5.37
CA LEU A 86 -14.40 35.04 6.16
C LEU A 86 -15.08 34.89 7.51
N HIS A 87 -15.28 33.65 7.92
CA HIS A 87 -15.84 33.33 9.22
C HIS A 87 -14.87 33.71 10.36
N PRO A 88 -15.34 34.22 11.52
CA PRO A 88 -14.47 34.65 12.62
C PRO A 88 -13.48 33.58 13.09
N ALA A 89 -13.92 32.31 13.12
CA ALA A 89 -13.05 31.19 13.46
C ALA A 89 -11.81 31.09 12.55
N VAL A 90 -11.94 31.35 11.25
CA VAL A 90 -10.83 31.29 10.29
C VAL A 90 -9.87 32.46 10.51
N ILE A 91 -10.41 33.66 10.73
CA ILE A 91 -9.61 34.88 10.97
C ILE A 91 -8.76 34.70 12.23
N LEU A 92 -9.40 34.32 13.35
CA LEU A 92 -8.73 34.07 14.63
C LEU A 92 -7.78 32.87 14.55
N GLY A 93 -8.28 31.77 13.99
CA GLY A 93 -7.59 30.49 13.93
C GLY A 93 -6.35 30.55 13.04
N LEU A 94 -6.34 31.39 12.00
CA LEU A 94 -5.19 31.64 11.14
C LEU A 94 -4.38 32.87 11.55
N GLY A 95 -4.88 33.72 12.45
CA GLY A 95 -4.20 34.97 12.84
C GLY A 95 -4.09 35.94 11.68
N ILE A 96 -5.16 36.10 10.90
CA ILE A 96 -5.22 37.04 9.78
C ILE A 96 -5.40 38.45 10.35
N ASP A 97 -4.48 39.35 10.05
CA ASP A 97 -4.57 40.74 10.49
C ASP A 97 -5.61 41.51 9.65
N ILE A 98 -6.75 41.79 10.26
CA ILE A 98 -7.85 42.55 9.64
C ILE A 98 -7.40 43.98 9.29
N ASN A 99 -6.46 44.55 10.03
CA ASN A 99 -6.03 45.95 9.84
C ASN A 99 -5.09 46.13 8.65
N TYR A 100 -4.39 45.08 8.24
CA TYR A 100 -3.40 45.14 7.16
C TYR A 100 -4.04 45.49 5.79
N ASN A 101 -5.26 45.03 5.54
CA ASN A 101 -5.96 45.30 4.29
C ASN A 101 -6.57 46.71 4.23
N ASN A 102 -6.90 47.32 5.36
CA ASN A 102 -7.49 48.67 5.38
C ASN A 102 -6.43 49.78 5.19
N ALA A 103 -5.19 49.55 5.63
CA ALA A 103 -4.10 50.52 5.48
C ALA A 103 -3.65 50.71 4.01
N SER A 104 -3.86 49.70 3.16
CA SER A 104 -3.39 49.74 1.76
C SER A 104 -4.28 50.57 0.82
N ASN A 105 -5.51 50.91 1.22
CA ASN A 105 -6.47 51.62 0.38
C ASN A 105 -6.63 53.11 0.69
N SER A 106 -6.03 53.63 1.77
CA SER A 106 -6.46 54.92 2.32
C SER A 106 -5.73 56.19 1.82
N ASN A 107 -4.63 56.14 1.04
CA ASN A 107 -3.87 57.39 0.77
C ASN A 107 -3.23 57.59 -0.61
N ASN A 108 -3.45 56.75 -1.62
CA ASN A 108 -2.86 56.99 -2.95
C ASN A 108 -3.92 57.41 -3.98
N ASN A 109 -4.11 58.73 -4.11
CA ASN A 109 -4.69 59.39 -5.29
C ASN A 109 -3.72 59.42 -6.49
N ASP A 110 -2.61 58.68 -6.44
CA ASP A 110 -1.69 58.57 -7.56
C ASP A 110 -2.19 57.55 -8.60
N THR A 111 -2.46 58.08 -9.79
CA THR A 111 -3.09 57.47 -10.96
C THR A 111 -2.20 56.42 -11.67
N SER A 112 -1.21 55.85 -10.97
CA SER A 112 -0.44 54.72 -11.48
C SER A 112 -1.18 53.43 -11.17
N SER A 113 -1.86 52.88 -12.18
CA SER A 113 -2.47 51.57 -12.12
C SER A 113 -1.48 50.53 -11.57
N PRO A 114 -1.80 49.83 -10.46
CA PRO A 114 -0.95 48.76 -9.96
C PRO A 114 -1.04 47.58 -10.93
N SER A 115 -0.13 47.55 -11.91
CA SER A 115 -0.01 46.49 -12.92
C SER A 115 0.54 45.18 -12.37
N SER A 116 0.69 45.03 -11.04
CA SER A 116 0.87 43.73 -10.41
C SER A 116 -0.50 43.10 -10.17
N SER A 117 -1.15 42.64 -11.23
CA SER A 117 -2.23 41.66 -11.15
C SER A 117 -1.66 40.40 -10.48
N GLY A 118 -1.66 40.40 -9.14
CA GLY A 118 -1.27 39.26 -8.34
C GLY A 118 -2.01 38.05 -8.87
N LEU A 119 -1.26 37.03 -9.27
CA LEU A 119 -1.83 35.76 -9.72
C LEU A 119 -2.79 35.27 -8.64
N ASN A 120 -4.08 35.22 -8.94
CA ASN A 120 -5.05 34.62 -8.04
C ASN A 120 -4.81 33.11 -8.02
N HIS A 121 -3.98 32.65 -7.08
CA HIS A 121 -3.58 31.26 -6.93
C HIS A 121 -4.78 30.33 -6.69
N LEU A 122 -5.89 30.86 -6.17
CA LEU A 122 -7.13 30.11 -5.99
C LEU A 122 -7.70 29.63 -7.33
N ASN A 123 -7.61 30.44 -8.38
CA ASN A 123 -8.07 30.09 -9.73
C ASN A 123 -7.25 28.97 -10.40
N LEU A 124 -6.09 28.62 -9.83
CA LEU A 124 -5.26 27.49 -10.29
C LEU A 124 -5.50 26.22 -9.47
N THR A 125 -6.30 26.30 -8.41
CA THR A 125 -6.54 25.19 -7.48
C THR A 125 -7.72 24.35 -7.96
N CYS A 126 -7.48 23.10 -8.34
CA CYS A 126 -8.55 22.15 -8.70
C CYS A 126 -8.80 21.08 -7.63
N CYS A 127 -7.94 21.00 -6.61
CA CYS A 127 -8.05 20.02 -5.54
C CYS A 127 -7.94 20.71 -4.18
N ILE A 128 -8.99 20.58 -3.36
CA ILE A 128 -8.96 20.95 -1.95
C ILE A 128 -8.97 19.65 -1.13
N ASP A 129 -7.79 19.23 -0.69
CA ASP A 129 -7.58 18.04 0.13
C ASP A 129 -6.40 18.29 1.07
N PHE A 130 -6.68 18.67 2.32
CA PHE A 130 -5.68 18.86 3.35
C PHE A 130 -6.13 18.27 4.69
N THR A 131 -5.22 17.66 5.43
CA THR A 131 -5.54 16.99 6.71
C THR A 131 -5.63 18.00 7.85
N ILE A 132 -6.65 17.88 8.71
CA ILE A 132 -6.88 18.82 9.81
C ILE A 132 -5.77 18.92 10.83
N ILE A 133 -5.34 17.76 11.33
CA ILE A 133 -4.40 17.61 12.45
C ILE A 133 -3.11 18.42 12.25
N LYS A 134 -2.85 18.84 11.01
CA LYS A 134 -1.63 19.53 10.58
C LYS A 134 -1.67 21.06 10.76
N TYR A 135 -2.77 21.72 11.15
CA TYR A 135 -2.75 23.20 11.22
C TYR A 135 -3.39 23.86 12.46
N THR A 136 -4.05 23.12 13.34
CA THR A 136 -4.80 23.68 14.49
C THR A 136 -4.13 23.48 15.83
N ASP A 137 -3.49 22.33 16.04
CA ASP A 137 -3.07 21.92 17.38
C ASP A 137 -1.72 22.53 17.76
N TYR A 138 -0.97 23.03 16.77
CA TYR A 138 0.40 23.49 16.95
C TYR A 138 0.61 24.90 16.43
N ASP A 139 1.39 25.69 17.17
CA ASP A 139 1.79 27.05 16.80
C ASP A 139 2.86 27.04 15.69
N ALA A 140 3.38 28.22 15.33
CA ALA A 140 4.43 28.34 14.30
C ALA A 140 5.77 27.72 14.71
N GLN A 141 5.90 27.32 15.98
CA GLN A 141 7.08 26.76 16.63
C GLN A 141 6.93 25.25 16.89
N GLY A 142 5.76 24.66 16.63
CA GLY A 142 5.52 23.22 16.82
C GLY A 142 5.09 22.82 18.23
N ASN A 143 4.83 23.79 19.11
CA ASN A 143 4.26 23.53 20.44
C ASN A 143 2.75 23.46 20.35
N ARG A 144 2.11 22.73 21.28
CA ARG A 144 0.65 22.77 21.41
C ARG A 144 0.24 24.23 21.60
N ARG A 145 -0.57 24.75 20.68
CA ARG A 145 -0.90 26.18 20.65
C ARG A 145 -1.83 26.50 21.82
N ASP A 146 -1.41 27.46 22.65
CA ASP A 146 -2.33 28.10 23.59
C ASP A 146 -3.29 29.01 22.81
N TYR A 147 -4.58 28.92 23.13
CA TYR A 147 -5.58 29.80 22.54
C TYR A 147 -5.41 31.23 23.05
N THR A 148 -5.47 32.19 22.14
CA THR A 148 -5.50 33.61 22.49
C THR A 148 -6.78 33.98 23.24
N ALA A 149 -6.79 35.10 23.97
CA ALA A 149 -8.00 35.57 24.67
C ALA A 149 -9.19 35.72 23.71
N ALA A 150 -8.97 36.28 22.51
CA ALA A 150 -10.02 36.41 21.49
C ALA A 150 -10.52 35.06 20.97
N GLU A 151 -9.64 34.06 20.83
CA GLU A 151 -10.07 32.69 20.50
C GLU A 151 -10.89 32.07 21.62
N LEU A 152 -10.47 32.23 22.88
CA LEU A 152 -11.23 31.73 24.03
C LEU A 152 -12.59 32.41 24.15
N ASP A 153 -12.68 33.72 23.95
CA ASP A 153 -13.95 34.46 23.97
C ASP A 153 -14.88 33.94 22.86
N TYR A 154 -14.34 33.68 21.66
CA TYR A 154 -15.09 33.10 20.56
C TYR A 154 -15.55 31.66 20.86
N ILE A 155 -14.66 30.80 21.36
CA ILE A 155 -14.95 29.39 21.67
C ILE A 155 -16.04 29.27 22.74
N HIS A 156 -16.09 30.20 23.71
CA HIS A 156 -17.13 30.23 24.73
C HIS A 156 -18.36 31.04 24.30
N GLY A 157 -18.34 31.67 23.12
CA GLY A 157 -19.43 32.47 22.58
C GLY A 157 -20.62 31.61 22.10
N GLN A 158 -21.81 32.22 22.06
CA GLN A 158 -23.04 31.52 21.70
C GLN A 158 -23.00 30.93 20.27
N GLU A 159 -22.43 31.66 19.32
CA GLU A 159 -22.29 31.21 17.92
C GLU A 159 -21.52 29.88 17.84
N PHE A 160 -20.41 29.76 18.58
CA PHE A 160 -19.62 28.53 18.60
C PHE A 160 -20.37 27.38 19.29
N LEU A 161 -21.05 27.68 20.40
CA LEU A 161 -21.86 26.71 21.13
C LEU A 161 -23.01 26.17 20.27
N ASP A 162 -23.68 27.01 19.49
CA ASP A 162 -24.77 26.60 18.60
C ASP A 162 -24.27 25.63 17.52
N MET A 163 -23.10 25.89 16.93
CA MET A 163 -22.45 24.95 16.00
C MET A 163 -22.07 23.64 16.70
N TYR A 164 -21.45 23.73 17.88
CA TYR A 164 -21.07 22.54 18.65
C TYR A 164 -22.25 21.64 19.01
N VAL A 165 -23.38 22.23 19.41
CA VAL A 165 -24.60 21.47 19.75
C VAL A 165 -25.21 20.82 18.50
N LYS A 166 -25.19 21.54 17.37
CA LYS A 166 -25.68 21.01 16.09
C LYS A 166 -24.85 19.81 15.62
N ASP A 167 -23.53 19.93 15.67
CA ASP A 167 -22.60 18.97 15.07
C ASP A 167 -22.22 17.81 16.01
N ARG A 168 -22.13 18.06 17.33
CA ARG A 168 -21.38 17.15 18.19
C ARG A 168 -22.17 16.50 19.31
N LYS A 169 -22.95 17.27 20.09
CA LYS A 169 -23.49 16.74 21.36
C LYS A 169 -24.88 17.29 21.68
N ASP A 170 -25.69 16.44 22.31
CA ASP A 170 -26.88 16.90 23.01
C ASP A 170 -26.48 17.90 24.10
N ALA A 171 -27.37 18.86 24.38
CA ALA A 171 -27.17 19.87 25.42
C ALA A 171 -26.86 19.27 26.81
N THR A 172 -27.20 18.00 27.03
CA THR A 172 -26.87 17.22 28.22
C THR A 172 -25.37 17.03 28.40
N CYS A 173 -24.61 16.80 27.33
CA CYS A 173 -23.18 16.55 27.40
C CYS A 173 -22.36 17.85 27.61
N LEU A 174 -22.98 19.05 27.55
CA LEU A 174 -22.38 20.32 27.99
C LEU A 174 -22.38 20.48 29.51
N LYS A 175 -23.20 19.70 30.24
CA LYS A 175 -23.25 19.72 31.71
C LYS A 175 -22.09 18.94 32.35
N ASP A 176 -21.35 18.17 31.55
CA ASP A 176 -20.16 17.45 31.98
C ASP A 176 -19.07 18.46 32.40
N PRO A 177 -18.43 18.32 33.58
CA PRO A 177 -17.28 19.12 33.98
C PRO A 177 -16.15 19.18 32.93
N HIS A 178 -15.99 18.14 32.11
CA HIS A 178 -15.00 18.06 31.03
C HIS A 178 -15.44 18.75 29.72
N SER A 179 -16.67 19.28 29.66
CA SER A 179 -17.22 19.97 28.48
C SER A 179 -16.34 21.11 27.95
N LYS A 180 -15.65 21.85 28.83
CA LYS A 180 -14.75 22.93 28.42
C LYS A 180 -13.58 22.44 27.58
N ASP A 181 -12.94 21.32 27.94
CA ASP A 181 -11.85 20.74 27.14
C ASP A 181 -12.38 20.24 25.78
N HIS A 182 -13.62 19.75 25.74
CA HIS A 182 -14.23 19.33 24.48
C HIS A 182 -14.52 20.48 23.49
N LEU A 183 -14.88 21.68 23.98
CA LEU A 183 -15.06 22.86 23.14
C LEU A 183 -13.72 23.30 22.52
N LEU A 184 -12.66 23.33 23.34
CA LEU A 184 -11.30 23.63 22.88
C LEU A 184 -10.86 22.63 21.79
N ARG A 185 -11.05 21.33 22.03
CA ARG A 185 -10.76 20.28 21.03
C ARG A 185 -11.63 20.36 19.77
N TYR A 186 -12.82 20.96 19.83
CA TYR A 186 -13.72 21.10 18.67
C TYR A 186 -13.37 22.31 17.79
N TYR A 187 -12.80 23.37 18.36
CA TYR A 187 -12.47 24.59 17.62
C TYR A 187 -11.65 24.34 16.34
N PRO A 188 -10.62 23.47 16.35
CA PRO A 188 -9.96 22.99 15.14
C PRO A 188 -10.86 22.59 13.97
N ASN A 189 -11.97 21.91 14.26
CA ASN A 189 -12.91 21.40 13.25
C ASN A 189 -13.67 22.56 12.61
N VAL A 190 -14.08 23.54 13.41
CA VAL A 190 -14.75 24.74 12.91
C VAL A 190 -13.81 25.55 12.02
N VAL A 191 -12.56 25.74 12.45
CA VAL A 191 -11.54 26.40 11.62
C VAL A 191 -11.35 25.64 10.30
N TYR A 192 -11.28 24.31 10.34
CA TYR A 192 -11.19 23.50 9.11
C TYR A 192 -12.34 23.72 8.17
N ARG A 193 -13.55 23.56 8.70
CA ARG A 193 -14.79 23.55 7.94
C ARG A 193 -14.93 24.84 7.19
N GLU A 194 -14.79 25.94 7.93
CA GLU A 194 -14.96 27.28 7.39
C GLU A 194 -13.79 27.66 6.46
N ALA A 195 -12.57 27.16 6.71
CA ALA A 195 -11.44 27.37 5.80
C ALA A 195 -11.62 26.64 4.47
N ILE A 196 -12.07 25.38 4.48
CA ILE A 196 -12.39 24.65 3.23
C ILE A 196 -13.51 25.38 2.52
N TRP A 197 -14.60 25.70 3.21
CA TRP A 197 -15.74 26.37 2.60
C TRP A 197 -15.32 27.67 1.91
N SER A 198 -14.57 28.52 2.63
CA SER A 198 -14.07 29.79 2.10
C SER A 198 -13.20 29.60 0.87
N LEU A 199 -12.38 28.54 0.84
CA LEU A 199 -11.55 28.23 -0.33
C LEU A 199 -12.35 27.61 -1.47
N SER A 200 -13.37 26.79 -1.19
CA SER A 200 -14.06 25.98 -2.19
C SER A 200 -15.21 26.71 -2.86
N GLU A 201 -15.98 27.47 -2.10
CA GLU A 201 -17.20 28.13 -2.57
C GLU A 201 -16.94 29.04 -3.79
N PRO A 202 -15.86 29.85 -3.85
CA PRO A 202 -15.61 30.71 -5.01
C PRO A 202 -15.20 29.97 -6.28
N ILE A 203 -14.86 28.67 -6.19
CA ILE A 203 -14.22 27.91 -7.27
C ILE A 203 -14.84 26.51 -7.48
N PHE A 204 -16.08 26.28 -7.06
CA PHE A 204 -16.73 24.96 -7.19
C PHE A 204 -16.69 24.40 -8.62
N GLU A 205 -16.83 25.26 -9.62
CA GLU A 205 -16.89 24.91 -11.05
C GLU A 205 -15.57 24.36 -11.61
N GLN A 206 -14.45 24.59 -10.91
CA GLN A 206 -13.13 24.08 -11.28
C GLN A 206 -12.62 22.93 -10.40
N LEU A 207 -13.31 22.61 -9.29
CA LEU A 207 -12.85 21.56 -8.39
C LEU A 207 -13.04 20.17 -9.01
N GLU A 208 -11.91 19.47 -9.19
CA GLU A 208 -11.83 18.07 -9.55
C GLU A 208 -11.80 17.16 -8.31
N ARG A 209 -11.29 17.68 -7.19
CA ARG A 209 -11.25 16.99 -5.90
C ARG A 209 -11.70 17.89 -4.77
N LEU A 210 -12.61 17.39 -3.94
CA LEU A 210 -13.15 18.11 -2.80
C LEU A 210 -13.12 17.22 -1.56
N THR A 211 -12.62 17.78 -0.47
CA THR A 211 -12.68 17.18 0.86
C THR A 211 -13.46 18.09 1.79
N PHE A 212 -14.41 17.55 2.53
CA PHE A 212 -15.14 18.30 3.56
C PHE A 212 -15.54 17.43 4.75
N LEU A 213 -16.01 18.09 5.81
CA LEU A 213 -16.56 17.47 7.01
C LEU A 213 -18.01 17.04 6.79
N LEU A 214 -18.38 15.85 7.28
CA LEU A 214 -19.74 15.33 7.17
C LEU A 214 -20.77 16.29 7.79
N SER A 215 -20.40 17.00 8.86
CA SER A 215 -21.24 18.04 9.48
C SER A 215 -21.67 19.17 8.53
N ASP A 216 -20.86 19.48 7.51
CA ASP A 216 -21.11 20.58 6.57
C ASP A 216 -21.79 20.13 5.28
N LEU A 217 -22.12 18.85 5.16
CA LEU A 217 -22.62 18.23 3.94
C LEU A 217 -23.82 18.98 3.33
N ARG A 218 -24.75 19.47 4.15
CA ARG A 218 -25.93 20.22 3.67
C ARG A 218 -25.52 21.46 2.85
N ARG A 219 -24.50 22.19 3.29
CA ARG A 219 -24.02 23.41 2.60
C ARG A 219 -23.46 23.09 1.21
N TYR A 220 -22.74 21.98 1.09
CA TYR A 220 -22.24 21.49 -0.20
C TYR A 220 -23.36 20.91 -1.06
N HIS A 221 -24.33 20.21 -0.47
CA HIS A 221 -25.50 19.67 -1.16
C HIS A 221 -26.31 20.77 -1.84
N ASP A 222 -26.55 21.88 -1.14
CA ASP A 222 -27.28 23.03 -1.70
C ASP A 222 -26.55 23.66 -2.90
N ASN A 223 -25.25 23.40 -3.04
CA ASN A 223 -24.40 23.89 -4.13
C ASN A 223 -23.94 22.78 -5.10
N VAL A 224 -24.54 21.59 -5.04
CA VAL A 224 -24.10 20.43 -5.84
C VAL A 224 -24.06 20.73 -7.33
N GLY A 225 -24.97 21.57 -7.83
CA GLY A 225 -25.05 21.99 -9.23
C GLY A 225 -23.87 22.85 -9.73
N ARG A 226 -22.99 23.32 -8.84
CA ARG A 226 -21.75 24.04 -9.21
C ARG A 226 -20.55 23.10 -9.35
N LEU A 227 -20.65 21.85 -8.89
CA LEU A 227 -19.54 20.89 -8.83
C LEU A 227 -19.36 20.08 -10.13
N GLU A 228 -19.50 20.69 -11.30
CA GLU A 228 -19.52 19.99 -12.60
C GLU A 228 -18.28 19.12 -12.86
N LYS A 229 -17.11 19.61 -12.44
CA LYS A 229 -15.81 18.94 -12.68
C LYS A 229 -15.43 17.96 -11.58
N LEU A 230 -16.24 17.80 -10.54
CA LEU A 230 -15.88 16.99 -9.38
C LEU A 230 -15.77 15.51 -9.77
N GLU A 231 -14.57 14.96 -9.66
CA GLU A 231 -14.27 13.56 -9.93
C GLU A 231 -14.01 12.75 -8.65
N TYR A 232 -13.53 13.40 -7.59
CA TYR A 232 -13.18 12.76 -6.32
C TYR A 232 -13.77 13.52 -5.14
N LEU A 233 -14.53 12.82 -4.32
CA LEU A 233 -15.08 13.33 -3.08
C LEU A 233 -14.44 12.61 -1.89
N SER A 234 -14.00 13.35 -0.88
CA SER A 234 -13.57 12.81 0.40
C SER A 234 -14.40 13.41 1.53
N VAL A 235 -15.09 12.57 2.28
CA VAL A 235 -15.93 12.98 3.41
C VAL A 235 -15.29 12.50 4.71
N ARG A 236 -15.03 13.46 5.60
CA ARG A 236 -14.40 13.24 6.90
C ARG A 236 -15.48 13.19 7.98
N PHE A 237 -15.53 12.10 8.74
CA PHE A 237 -16.52 11.87 9.79
C PHE A 237 -16.13 12.62 11.07
N ASP A 238 -16.59 13.86 11.22
CA ASP A 238 -16.34 14.74 12.37
C ASP A 238 -17.52 14.85 13.35
N LEU A 239 -18.70 14.40 12.94
CA LEU A 239 -19.85 14.26 13.82
C LEU A 239 -19.58 13.14 14.83
N VAL A 240 -20.11 13.26 16.05
CA VAL A 240 -20.01 12.24 17.08
C VAL A 240 -21.37 11.55 17.21
N PHE A 241 -21.55 10.43 16.51
CA PHE A 241 -22.80 9.69 16.56
C PHE A 241 -22.92 8.82 17.82
N HIS A 242 -21.80 8.30 18.31
CA HIS A 242 -21.71 7.59 19.59
C HIS A 242 -20.98 8.44 20.64
N CYS A 243 -21.62 8.70 21.79
CA CYS A 243 -20.94 9.18 23.01
C CYS A 243 -21.33 8.28 24.16
N GLU A 244 -20.35 7.71 24.87
CA GLU A 244 -20.55 6.92 26.08
C GLU A 244 -21.37 7.70 27.11
N CYS A 245 -21.02 8.98 27.28
CA CYS A 245 -21.63 9.94 28.21
C CYS A 245 -23.16 10.07 28.10
N CYS A 246 -23.70 9.86 26.90
CA CYS A 246 -25.08 10.13 26.58
C CYS A 246 -25.77 8.86 26.02
N SER A 247 -25.12 7.69 26.07
CA SER A 247 -25.61 6.44 25.44
C SER A 247 -26.94 5.89 26.01
N HIS A 248 -27.29 6.27 27.24
CA HIS A 248 -28.49 5.82 27.96
C HIS A 248 -29.61 6.87 28.06
N THR A 249 -29.46 8.02 27.40
CA THR A 249 -30.43 9.11 27.53
C THR A 249 -31.48 9.04 26.41
N PRO A 250 -32.71 9.58 26.61
CA PRO A 250 -33.73 9.62 25.55
C PRO A 250 -33.25 10.25 24.24
N GLU A 251 -32.27 11.15 24.32
CA GLU A 251 -31.66 11.82 23.17
C GLU A 251 -30.77 10.89 22.33
N ALA A 252 -30.45 9.68 22.79
CA ALA A 252 -29.76 8.67 21.99
C ALA A 252 -30.55 8.33 20.70
N GLU A 253 -31.88 8.30 20.76
CA GLU A 253 -32.70 8.04 19.58
C GLU A 253 -32.68 9.22 18.61
N SER A 254 -32.79 10.45 19.09
CA SER A 254 -32.64 11.65 18.26
C SER A 254 -31.26 11.73 17.61
N ARG A 255 -30.20 11.24 18.27
CA ARG A 255 -28.86 11.13 17.67
C ARG A 255 -28.79 10.08 16.56
N ARG A 256 -29.34 8.88 16.78
CA ARG A 256 -29.43 7.85 15.72
C ARG A 256 -30.22 8.36 14.52
N GLN A 257 -31.31 9.10 14.76
CA GLN A 257 -32.07 9.72 13.69
C GLN A 257 -31.24 10.75 12.92
N ARG A 258 -30.50 11.63 13.60
CA ARG A 258 -29.58 12.58 12.96
C ARG A 258 -28.46 11.89 12.18
N GLU A 259 -27.91 10.81 12.71
CA GLU A 259 -26.91 9.97 12.02
C GLU A 259 -27.49 9.44 10.72
N GLU A 260 -28.62 8.75 10.79
CA GLU A 260 -29.30 8.19 9.62
C GLU A 260 -29.65 9.28 8.60
N GLU A 261 -30.25 10.40 9.03
CA GLU A 261 -30.59 11.53 8.15
C GLU A 261 -29.35 12.11 7.44
N THR A 262 -28.22 12.22 8.15
CA THR A 262 -26.98 12.75 7.58
C THR A 262 -26.34 11.77 6.60
N LEU A 263 -26.37 10.47 6.91
CA LEU A 263 -25.87 9.42 6.01
C LEU A 263 -26.74 9.28 4.77
N GLN A 264 -28.06 9.41 4.91
CA GLN A 264 -28.99 9.46 3.77
C GLN A 264 -28.76 10.71 2.94
N LEU A 265 -28.49 11.87 3.55
CA LEU A 265 -28.11 13.08 2.83
C LEU A 265 -26.81 12.87 2.05
N LEU A 266 -25.85 12.08 2.54
CA LEU A 266 -24.60 11.79 1.84
C LEU A 266 -24.87 10.95 0.59
N ILE A 267 -25.70 9.92 0.73
CA ILE A 267 -26.15 9.11 -0.41
C ILE A 267 -26.88 10.01 -1.43
N GLN A 268 -27.77 10.89 -0.95
CA GLN A 268 -28.53 11.79 -1.80
C GLN A 268 -27.63 12.79 -2.54
N PHE A 269 -26.63 13.37 -1.87
CA PHE A 269 -25.61 14.21 -2.48
C PHE A 269 -24.96 13.52 -3.68
N VAL A 270 -24.55 12.26 -3.51
CA VAL A 270 -23.92 11.47 -4.58
C VAL A 270 -24.90 11.18 -5.71
N LYS A 271 -26.16 10.83 -5.39
CA LYS A 271 -27.23 10.60 -6.39
C LYS A 271 -27.47 11.86 -7.21
N ASP A 272 -27.60 13.02 -6.57
CA ASP A 272 -27.89 14.29 -7.24
C ASP A 272 -26.71 14.76 -8.09
N HIS A 273 -25.48 14.61 -7.60
CA HIS A 273 -24.29 14.91 -8.39
C HIS A 273 -24.22 14.05 -9.66
N ILE A 274 -24.40 12.73 -9.54
CA ILE A 274 -24.35 11.81 -10.68
C ILE A 274 -25.49 12.07 -11.67
N LYS A 275 -26.68 12.44 -11.17
CA LYS A 275 -27.82 12.81 -12.01
C LYS A 275 -27.54 14.07 -12.82
N LEU A 276 -26.94 15.09 -12.20
CA LEU A 276 -26.59 16.36 -12.85
C LEU A 276 -25.39 16.21 -13.78
N PHE A 277 -24.41 15.38 -13.41
CA PHE A 277 -23.13 15.23 -14.11
C PHE A 277 -22.78 13.75 -14.35
N PRO A 278 -23.50 13.05 -15.25
CA PRO A 278 -23.32 11.62 -15.48
C PRO A 278 -21.87 11.23 -15.82
N GLY A 279 -21.33 10.29 -15.04
CA GLY A 279 -19.98 9.76 -15.23
C GLY A 279 -18.83 10.66 -14.77
N ARG A 280 -19.11 11.83 -14.19
CA ARG A 280 -18.07 12.75 -13.67
C ARG A 280 -17.49 12.30 -12.34
N LEU A 281 -18.33 12.08 -11.34
CA LEU A 281 -17.89 11.61 -10.03
C LEU A 281 -17.44 10.14 -10.12
N LYS A 282 -16.14 9.92 -9.95
CA LYS A 282 -15.50 8.59 -10.10
C LYS A 282 -15.32 7.89 -8.77
N THR A 283 -15.09 8.65 -7.70
CA THR A 283 -14.71 8.08 -6.41
C THR A 283 -15.25 8.90 -5.25
N VAL A 284 -15.79 8.21 -4.25
CA VAL A 284 -16.11 8.77 -2.93
C VAL A 284 -15.34 7.98 -1.89
N TYR A 285 -14.61 8.69 -1.03
CA TYR A 285 -13.96 8.11 0.13
C TYR A 285 -14.59 8.67 1.40
N THR A 286 -14.83 7.80 2.36
CA THR A 286 -15.20 8.16 3.71
C THR A 286 -14.02 7.83 4.60
N TYR A 287 -13.60 8.79 5.43
CA TYR A 287 -12.54 8.56 6.40
C TYR A 287 -13.04 8.91 7.80
N PRO A 288 -12.65 8.11 8.81
CA PRO A 288 -12.69 8.59 10.18
C PRO A 288 -11.90 9.88 10.25
N THR A 289 -12.34 10.76 11.14
CA THR A 289 -11.46 11.82 11.60
C THR A 289 -10.66 11.31 12.78
N ASP A 290 -9.40 11.73 12.86
CA ASP A 290 -8.53 11.40 13.99
C ASP A 290 -8.74 12.37 15.18
N TYR A 291 -9.86 13.11 15.20
CA TYR A 291 -10.15 14.11 16.24
C TYR A 291 -10.63 13.48 17.53
N TRP A 292 -11.37 12.40 17.39
CA TRP A 292 -12.10 11.77 18.46
C TRP A 292 -11.35 10.51 18.88
N GLU A 293 -11.30 10.30 20.19
CA GLU A 293 -10.76 9.06 20.77
C GLU A 293 -11.60 7.86 20.30
N ASP A 294 -12.89 8.09 20.03
CA ASP A 294 -13.80 7.13 19.44
C ASP A 294 -13.68 7.11 17.91
N TYR A 295 -13.10 6.04 17.37
CA TYR A 295 -12.96 5.83 15.93
C TYR A 295 -14.34 5.59 15.29
N GLN A 296 -14.89 6.61 14.63
CA GLN A 296 -16.15 6.50 13.88
C GLN A 296 -15.90 6.33 12.39
N SER A 297 -16.43 5.25 11.82
CA SER A 297 -16.36 4.96 10.39
C SER A 297 -17.74 4.98 9.76
N CYS A 298 -17.83 5.37 8.49
CA CYS A 298 -19.05 5.22 7.71
C CYS A 298 -19.55 3.76 7.75
N PRO A 299 -20.84 3.52 8.07
CA PRO A 299 -21.40 2.20 7.99
C PRO A 299 -21.16 1.56 6.61
N ARG A 300 -20.82 0.27 6.61
CA ARG A 300 -20.51 -0.45 5.37
C ARG A 300 -21.69 -0.43 4.39
N THR A 301 -22.92 -0.50 4.89
CA THR A 301 -24.15 -0.42 4.09
C THR A 301 -24.24 0.87 3.28
N VAL A 302 -23.93 2.02 3.89
CA VAL A 302 -23.92 3.34 3.25
C VAL A 302 -22.79 3.43 2.22
N THR A 303 -21.60 2.96 2.58
CA THR A 303 -20.44 2.94 1.67
C THR A 303 -20.72 2.06 0.45
N ASP A 304 -21.34 0.90 0.64
CA ASP A 304 -21.70 -0.02 -0.42
C ASP A 304 -22.81 0.58 -1.32
N GLU A 305 -23.79 1.29 -0.75
CA GLU A 305 -24.80 2.01 -1.54
C GLU A 305 -24.15 3.10 -2.41
N ILE A 306 -23.27 3.93 -1.85
CA ILE A 306 -22.51 4.94 -2.59
C ILE A 306 -21.77 4.29 -3.77
N TYR A 307 -21.06 3.20 -3.53
CA TYR A 307 -20.33 2.50 -4.59
C TYR A 307 -21.22 1.86 -5.65
N ARG A 308 -22.45 1.41 -5.32
CA ARG A 308 -23.43 0.95 -6.31
C ARG A 308 -23.90 2.08 -7.23
N ILE A 309 -24.00 3.30 -6.71
CA ILE A 309 -24.43 4.49 -7.48
C ILE A 309 -23.31 4.99 -8.38
N LEU A 310 -22.05 4.93 -7.92
CA LEU A 310 -20.88 5.36 -8.69
C LEU A 310 -20.70 4.54 -9.99
N PRO A 311 -20.18 5.14 -11.06
CA PRO A 311 -19.94 4.44 -12.32
C PRO A 311 -18.88 3.34 -12.17
N ALA A 312 -19.09 2.22 -12.87
CA ALA A 312 -18.19 1.06 -12.89
C ALA A 312 -16.85 1.31 -13.65
N VAL A 313 -16.55 2.55 -14.05
CA VAL A 313 -15.35 2.94 -14.84
C VAL A 313 -14.05 2.86 -14.01
N TYR A 314 -14.08 2.20 -12.86
CA TYR A 314 -12.93 2.01 -12.01
C TYR A 314 -11.94 1.06 -12.67
N LYS A 315 -10.70 1.52 -12.89
CA LYS A 315 -9.61 0.74 -13.52
C LYS A 315 -8.49 0.55 -12.50
N PRO A 316 -8.67 -0.32 -11.50
CA PRO A 316 -7.69 -0.50 -10.45
C PRO A 316 -6.38 -1.04 -11.02
N THR A 317 -5.27 -0.44 -10.59
CA THR A 317 -3.93 -0.96 -10.82
C THR A 317 -3.36 -1.59 -9.55
N ILE A 318 -3.77 -1.07 -8.39
CA ILE A 318 -3.46 -1.58 -7.06
C ILE A 318 -4.78 -1.82 -6.34
N ILE A 319 -4.89 -2.95 -5.65
CA ILE A 319 -6.03 -3.29 -4.82
C ILE A 319 -5.57 -3.46 -3.38
N ASP A 320 -6.10 -2.60 -2.51
CA ASP A 320 -5.85 -2.58 -1.07
C ASP A 320 -7.17 -2.60 -0.27
N ALA A 321 -7.04 -2.59 1.06
CA ALA A 321 -8.15 -2.56 2.01
C ALA A 321 -9.20 -1.47 1.70
N SER A 322 -8.80 -0.32 1.17
CA SER A 322 -9.70 0.80 0.88
C SER A 322 -10.48 0.62 -0.43
N SER A 323 -9.95 -0.18 -1.35
CA SER A 323 -10.53 -0.36 -2.69
C SER A 323 -11.44 -1.58 -2.82
N TRP A 324 -11.36 -2.53 -1.89
CA TRP A 324 -12.03 -3.83 -2.01
C TRP A 324 -13.54 -3.73 -2.13
N SER A 325 -14.21 -2.90 -1.34
CA SER A 325 -15.67 -2.77 -1.40
C SER A 325 -16.13 -2.32 -2.79
N LYS A 326 -15.42 -1.37 -3.41
CA LYS A 326 -15.71 -0.91 -4.77
C LYS A 326 -15.51 -2.01 -5.81
N VAL A 327 -14.44 -2.80 -5.68
CA VAL A 327 -14.14 -3.93 -6.58
C VAL A 327 -15.19 -5.03 -6.43
N LEU A 328 -15.62 -5.33 -5.21
CA LEU A 328 -16.62 -6.36 -4.92
C LEU A 328 -17.98 -6.03 -5.52
N ILE A 329 -18.44 -4.79 -5.38
CA ILE A 329 -19.74 -4.33 -5.89
C ILE A 329 -19.81 -4.41 -7.40
N HIS A 330 -18.71 -4.05 -8.07
CA HIS A 330 -18.59 -4.08 -9.53
C HIS A 330 -17.79 -5.27 -10.03
N PHE A 331 -17.74 -6.37 -9.27
CA PHE A 331 -16.82 -7.46 -9.58
C PHE A 331 -17.05 -7.96 -11.00
N SER A 332 -18.28 -8.19 -11.45
CA SER A 332 -18.57 -8.69 -12.80
C SER A 332 -18.20 -7.73 -13.94
N THR A 333 -18.24 -6.42 -13.71
CA THR A 333 -18.09 -5.40 -14.76
C THR A 333 -16.69 -4.77 -14.81
N ILE A 334 -15.94 -4.86 -13.72
CA ILE A 334 -14.65 -4.19 -13.59
C ILE A 334 -13.53 -4.89 -14.37
N ASP A 335 -12.70 -4.11 -15.07
CA ASP A 335 -11.50 -4.63 -15.75
C ASP A 335 -10.36 -4.83 -14.74
N LEU A 336 -10.21 -6.06 -14.24
CA LEU A 336 -9.09 -6.47 -13.37
C LEU A 336 -7.80 -6.77 -14.13
N GLY A 337 -7.82 -6.75 -15.47
CA GLY A 337 -6.64 -7.07 -16.29
C GLY A 337 -5.46 -6.11 -16.09
N ARG A 338 -5.70 -4.95 -15.46
CA ARG A 338 -4.70 -3.92 -15.16
C ARG A 338 -4.10 -4.01 -13.76
N VAL A 339 -4.66 -4.83 -12.90
CA VAL A 339 -4.21 -4.99 -11.51
C VAL A 339 -2.82 -5.64 -11.54
N PHE A 340 -1.83 -4.91 -11.03
CA PHE A 340 -0.46 -5.42 -10.90
C PHE A 340 -0.08 -5.70 -9.44
N GLN A 341 -0.83 -5.18 -8.46
CA GLN A 341 -0.56 -5.39 -7.04
C GLN A 341 -1.83 -5.60 -6.22
N ILE A 342 -1.79 -6.59 -5.34
CA ILE A 342 -2.81 -6.84 -4.31
C ILE A 342 -2.13 -6.74 -2.94
N ALA A 343 -2.64 -5.88 -2.06
CA ALA A 343 -2.04 -5.60 -0.75
C ALA A 343 -2.59 -6.49 0.38
N SER A 344 -3.82 -6.97 0.23
CA SER A 344 -4.50 -7.91 1.14
C SER A 344 -5.73 -8.49 0.43
N PHE A 345 -6.27 -9.61 0.91
CA PHE A 345 -7.60 -10.11 0.53
C PHE A 345 -8.58 -9.95 1.71
N PRO A 346 -9.82 -9.51 1.50
CA PRO A 346 -10.85 -9.56 2.51
C PRO A 346 -11.37 -10.99 2.66
N PRO A 347 -11.99 -11.32 3.80
CA PRO A 347 -12.55 -12.65 4.03
C PRO A 347 -13.72 -12.94 3.07
N GLY A 348 -13.86 -14.22 2.69
CA GLY A 348 -15.02 -14.72 1.93
C GLY A 348 -15.00 -14.50 0.41
N ILE A 349 -13.90 -13.98 -0.16
CA ILE A 349 -13.76 -13.88 -1.62
C ILE A 349 -13.29 -15.21 -2.21
N ASP A 350 -13.85 -15.58 -3.36
CA ASP A 350 -13.26 -16.58 -4.25
C ASP A 350 -11.95 -16.02 -4.87
N ILE A 351 -10.84 -16.27 -4.17
CA ILE A 351 -9.51 -15.80 -4.55
C ILE A 351 -9.12 -16.34 -5.92
N GLN A 352 -9.53 -17.57 -6.28
CA GLN A 352 -9.16 -18.19 -7.55
C GLN A 352 -9.76 -17.45 -8.73
N LEU A 353 -11.08 -17.25 -8.72
CA LEU A 353 -11.80 -16.53 -9.77
C LEU A 353 -11.31 -15.08 -9.90
N PHE A 354 -10.97 -14.47 -8.77
CA PHE A 354 -10.40 -13.12 -8.73
C PHE A 354 -9.03 -13.05 -9.42
N LEU A 355 -8.10 -13.92 -9.03
CA LEU A 355 -6.73 -13.96 -9.55
C LEU A 355 -6.69 -14.27 -11.04
N GLN A 356 -7.58 -15.14 -11.53
CA GLN A 356 -7.72 -15.46 -12.96
C GLN A 356 -8.00 -14.23 -13.83
N ARG A 357 -8.58 -13.16 -13.28
CA ARG A 357 -8.87 -11.93 -14.03
C ARG A 357 -7.74 -10.91 -13.94
N CYS A 358 -6.81 -11.07 -13.01
CA CYS A 358 -5.68 -10.17 -12.77
C CYS A 358 -4.48 -10.48 -13.68
N ARG A 359 -4.64 -10.27 -14.99
CA ARG A 359 -3.64 -10.73 -15.99
C ARG A 359 -2.28 -10.02 -15.95
N ARG A 360 -2.18 -8.87 -15.29
CA ARG A 360 -0.92 -8.13 -15.09
C ARG A 360 -0.35 -8.25 -13.67
N LEU A 361 -0.87 -9.18 -12.87
CA LEU A 361 -0.48 -9.32 -11.47
C LEU A 361 1.02 -9.62 -11.35
N TYR A 362 1.68 -8.79 -10.54
CA TYR A 362 3.11 -8.81 -10.28
C TYR A 362 3.41 -9.08 -8.81
N CYS A 363 2.65 -8.45 -7.90
CA CYS A 363 2.87 -8.53 -6.45
C CYS A 363 1.59 -8.94 -5.72
N ILE A 364 1.72 -9.91 -4.82
CA ILE A 364 0.68 -10.32 -3.88
C ILE A 364 1.22 -10.15 -2.47
N ASN A 365 0.53 -9.36 -1.67
CA ASN A 365 0.63 -9.37 -0.23
C ASN A 365 -0.71 -9.86 0.32
N ALA A 366 -0.69 -10.95 1.06
CA ALA A 366 -1.88 -11.58 1.60
C ALA A 366 -1.62 -12.01 3.04
N HIS A 367 -2.69 -12.13 3.82
CA HIS A 367 -2.59 -12.75 5.11
C HIS A 367 -2.30 -14.25 4.94
N SER A 368 -3.17 -14.95 4.21
CA SER A 368 -2.99 -16.35 3.79
C SER A 368 -3.57 -16.57 2.39
N LEU A 369 -3.31 -17.75 1.81
CA LEU A 369 -3.88 -18.19 0.54
C LEU A 369 -4.78 -19.40 0.76
N VAL A 370 -5.81 -19.54 -0.08
CA VAL A 370 -6.70 -20.69 -0.10
C VAL A 370 -6.13 -21.79 -1.00
N GLN A 371 -6.30 -23.04 -0.59
CA GLN A 371 -5.89 -24.22 -1.35
C GLN A 371 -6.43 -24.20 -2.78
N GLY A 372 -5.54 -24.42 -3.75
CA GLY A 372 -5.84 -24.47 -5.17
C GLY A 372 -5.95 -23.11 -5.85
N CYS A 373 -5.67 -21.99 -5.18
CA CYS A 373 -5.87 -20.65 -5.74
C CYS A 373 -5.04 -20.36 -7.02
N PHE A 374 -3.98 -21.14 -7.27
CA PHE A 374 -3.14 -21.07 -8.47
C PHE A 374 -3.22 -22.28 -9.40
N ASP A 375 -4.11 -23.25 -9.14
CA ASP A 375 -4.23 -24.47 -9.97
C ASP A 375 -4.54 -24.12 -11.44
N TRP A 376 -5.32 -23.06 -11.66
CA TRP A 376 -5.59 -22.54 -13.01
C TRP A 376 -4.32 -22.05 -13.72
N ALA A 377 -3.41 -21.37 -13.01
CA ALA A 377 -2.20 -20.82 -13.61
C ALA A 377 -1.19 -21.94 -13.90
N ALA A 378 -1.13 -22.95 -13.03
CA ALA A 378 -0.38 -24.17 -13.28
C ALA A 378 -0.89 -24.91 -14.53
N GLN A 379 -2.21 -25.02 -14.69
CA GLN A 379 -2.82 -25.61 -15.87
C GLN A 379 -2.53 -24.80 -17.14
N GLU A 380 -2.69 -23.46 -17.11
CA GLU A 380 -2.36 -22.60 -18.26
C GLU A 380 -0.89 -22.77 -18.70
N LYS A 381 0.04 -22.90 -17.74
CA LYS A 381 1.46 -23.16 -18.02
C LYS A 381 1.66 -24.54 -18.67
N LYS A 382 1.05 -25.58 -18.11
CA LYS A 382 1.12 -26.96 -18.65
C LYS A 382 0.55 -27.05 -20.06
N ASP A 383 -0.57 -26.38 -20.31
CA ASP A 383 -1.19 -26.31 -21.64
C ASP A 383 -0.21 -25.65 -22.62
N MET A 384 0.36 -24.50 -22.28
CA MET A 384 1.34 -23.79 -23.12
C MET A 384 2.57 -24.64 -23.45
N GLU A 385 3.12 -25.37 -22.47
CA GLU A 385 4.25 -26.28 -22.68
C GLU A 385 3.89 -27.45 -23.61
N THR A 386 2.69 -28.00 -23.46
CA THR A 386 2.19 -29.11 -24.30
C THR A 386 1.98 -28.65 -25.75
N PHE A 387 1.39 -27.47 -25.97
CA PHE A 387 1.19 -26.90 -27.31
C PHE A 387 2.50 -26.55 -28.02
N GLY A 388 3.52 -26.09 -27.28
CA GLY A 388 4.82 -25.71 -27.85
C GLY A 388 5.61 -26.88 -28.43
N HIS A 389 5.46 -28.08 -27.86
CA HIS A 389 6.16 -29.28 -28.33
C HIS A 389 5.52 -29.91 -29.58
N GLY A 390 4.20 -29.73 -29.78
CA GLY A 390 3.48 -30.34 -30.90
C GLY A 390 3.66 -29.66 -32.26
N GLN A 391 3.98 -28.36 -32.31
CA GLN A 391 4.08 -27.63 -33.59
C GLN A 391 5.47 -27.63 -34.23
N SER A 392 6.52 -27.98 -33.47
CA SER A 392 7.90 -27.93 -34.00
C SER A 392 8.32 -29.19 -34.76
N GLN A 393 7.56 -30.28 -34.72
CA GLN A 393 7.94 -31.54 -35.41
C GLN A 393 7.26 -31.76 -36.77
N ASP A 394 6.14 -31.11 -37.08
CA ASP A 394 5.42 -31.31 -38.36
C ASP A 394 5.64 -30.19 -39.40
N GLN A 395 6.44 -29.17 -39.08
CA GLN A 395 6.71 -28.07 -40.01
C GLN A 395 7.63 -28.46 -41.20
N ASP A 396 8.30 -29.62 -41.14
CA ASP A 396 9.10 -30.15 -42.25
C ASP A 396 8.28 -30.98 -43.27
N GLN A 397 7.00 -31.27 -43.03
CA GLN A 397 6.13 -31.97 -44.03
C GLN A 397 5.08 -31.07 -44.71
N ALA A 398 4.87 -29.84 -44.26
CA ALA A 398 3.80 -28.97 -44.78
C ALA A 398 4.21 -28.07 -45.97
N SER A 399 5.41 -28.23 -46.53
CA SER A 399 5.85 -27.47 -47.72
C SER A 399 5.18 -27.91 -49.05
N ALA A 400 4.29 -28.92 -49.03
CA ALA A 400 3.65 -29.45 -50.25
C ALA A 400 2.19 -29.03 -50.49
N ILE A 401 1.50 -28.35 -49.55
CA ILE A 401 0.08 -27.99 -49.71
C ILE A 401 -0.12 -26.47 -49.61
N THR A 402 0.61 -25.73 -50.46
CA THR A 402 0.33 -24.33 -50.73
C THR A 402 -0.34 -24.24 -52.09
N ARG A 403 -1.66 -24.44 -52.20
CA ARG A 403 -2.49 -24.00 -53.36
C ARG A 403 -3.99 -24.34 -53.32
N VAL A 404 -4.71 -24.10 -52.22
CA VAL A 404 -6.17 -23.84 -52.32
C VAL A 404 -6.56 -22.84 -51.24
N ARG A 405 -6.49 -21.55 -51.54
CA ARG A 405 -6.91 -20.51 -50.60
C ARG A 405 -7.59 -19.36 -51.31
N HIS A 406 -8.67 -19.63 -52.03
CA HIS A 406 -9.64 -18.61 -52.40
C HIS A 406 -11.05 -19.17 -52.25
N GLN A 407 -11.91 -18.34 -51.64
CA GLN A 407 -13.36 -18.49 -51.50
C GLN A 407 -13.85 -19.46 -50.41
N ASN A 408 -13.96 -18.94 -49.18
CA ASN A 408 -15.15 -19.12 -48.35
C ASN A 408 -15.26 -17.94 -47.38
N ILE A 409 -15.80 -16.85 -47.92
CA ILE A 409 -16.53 -15.83 -47.17
C ILE A 409 -17.88 -16.50 -46.85
N PHE A 410 -18.44 -16.27 -45.66
CA PHE A 410 -19.67 -16.88 -45.11
C PHE A 410 -19.48 -18.18 -44.33
N SER A 411 -19.02 -18.04 -43.09
CA SER A 411 -19.63 -18.65 -41.90
C SER A 411 -18.86 -18.14 -40.66
N GLU A 412 -19.34 -17.05 -40.05
CA GLU A 412 -18.93 -16.64 -38.71
C GLU A 412 -19.48 -17.65 -37.70
N ILE A 413 -18.93 -18.86 -37.68
CA ILE A 413 -19.09 -19.75 -36.53
C ILE A 413 -18.24 -19.09 -35.44
N PRO A 414 -18.81 -18.69 -34.29
CA PRO A 414 -18.04 -18.13 -33.20
C PRO A 414 -16.98 -19.15 -32.79
N SER A 415 -15.73 -18.86 -33.14
CA SER A 415 -14.59 -19.67 -32.72
C SER A 415 -14.69 -19.87 -31.20
N PRO A 416 -14.46 -21.08 -30.69
CA PRO A 416 -14.50 -21.33 -29.25
C PRO A 416 -13.63 -20.29 -28.53
N PRO A 417 -14.05 -19.81 -27.33
CA PRO A 417 -13.34 -18.75 -26.62
C PRO A 417 -11.88 -19.16 -26.46
N GLN A 418 -10.98 -18.41 -27.11
CA GLN A 418 -9.55 -18.67 -27.02
C GLN A 418 -9.13 -18.61 -25.56
N PRO A 419 -8.26 -19.53 -25.09
CA PRO A 419 -7.83 -19.55 -23.71
C PRO A 419 -7.12 -18.24 -23.37
N ALA A 420 -7.33 -17.71 -22.16
CA ALA A 420 -6.88 -16.38 -21.79
C ALA A 420 -5.36 -16.16 -21.96
N TRP A 421 -4.55 -17.20 -21.74
CA TRP A 421 -3.10 -17.16 -21.94
C TRP A 421 -2.69 -16.93 -23.40
N SER A 422 -3.50 -17.32 -24.39
CA SER A 422 -3.19 -17.07 -25.80
C SER A 422 -3.29 -15.58 -26.15
N ARG A 423 -4.19 -14.85 -25.47
CA ARG A 423 -4.42 -13.41 -25.69
C ARG A 423 -3.51 -12.52 -24.84
N TYR A 424 -3.25 -12.93 -23.60
CA TYR A 424 -2.57 -12.08 -22.61
C TYR A 424 -1.19 -12.60 -22.18
N GLY A 425 -0.83 -13.82 -22.57
CA GLY A 425 0.31 -14.56 -22.02
C GLY A 425 0.02 -15.15 -20.63
N LEU A 426 0.97 -15.94 -20.13
CA LEU A 426 0.97 -16.41 -18.75
C LEU A 426 1.14 -15.24 -17.77
N VAL A 427 0.50 -15.35 -16.60
CA VAL A 427 0.68 -14.38 -15.51
C VAL A 427 2.09 -14.47 -14.93
N LYS A 428 2.73 -13.33 -14.70
CA LYS A 428 4.15 -13.22 -14.31
C LYS A 428 4.30 -12.68 -12.90
N ILE A 429 3.83 -13.43 -11.90
CA ILE A 429 3.99 -13.04 -10.50
C ILE A 429 5.49 -13.06 -10.14
N GLN A 430 5.96 -11.97 -9.51
CA GLN A 430 7.37 -11.80 -9.13
C GLN A 430 7.56 -11.67 -7.62
N ASP A 431 6.57 -11.18 -6.88
CA ASP A 431 6.66 -10.92 -5.44
C ASP A 431 5.45 -11.51 -4.72
N VAL A 432 5.68 -12.50 -3.85
CA VAL A 432 4.65 -13.12 -3.01
C VAL A 432 5.03 -12.94 -1.55
N ARG A 433 4.14 -12.30 -0.79
CA ARG A 433 4.30 -12.02 0.64
C ARG A 433 3.08 -12.52 1.38
N LEU A 434 3.28 -13.50 2.26
CA LEU A 434 2.26 -14.09 3.10
C LEU A 434 2.58 -13.77 4.56
N GLN A 435 1.56 -13.38 5.33
CA GLN A 435 1.72 -13.28 6.79
C GLN A 435 1.74 -14.69 7.38
N GLU A 436 0.84 -15.56 6.92
CA GLU A 436 0.60 -16.91 7.41
C GLU A 436 0.45 -17.90 6.25
N CYS A 437 0.97 -19.10 6.41
CA CYS A 437 0.80 -20.20 5.47
C CYS A 437 0.69 -21.51 6.26
N LYS A 438 -0.43 -22.22 6.09
CA LYS A 438 -0.67 -23.52 6.73
C LYS A 438 -0.13 -24.65 5.86
N MET A 439 0.66 -25.53 6.45
CA MET A 439 1.33 -26.66 5.80
C MET A 439 0.65 -27.99 6.15
N PRO A 440 0.66 -28.99 5.24
CA PRO A 440 1.25 -28.94 3.89
C PRO A 440 0.47 -28.02 2.94
N SER A 441 1.15 -27.05 2.32
CA SER A 441 0.56 -26.15 1.35
C SER A 441 0.95 -26.60 -0.05
N ARG A 442 0.07 -27.35 -0.70
CA ARG A 442 0.17 -27.62 -2.14
C ARG A 442 0.35 -26.30 -2.92
N ASP A 443 -0.20 -25.19 -2.44
CA ASP A 443 -0.09 -23.90 -3.10
C ASP A 443 1.32 -23.34 -3.13
N LEU A 444 2.14 -23.57 -2.09
CA LEU A 444 3.50 -23.08 -2.07
C LEU A 444 4.33 -23.70 -3.19
N ASP A 445 4.22 -25.01 -3.36
CA ASP A 445 4.86 -25.74 -4.44
C ASP A 445 4.25 -25.35 -5.80
N THR A 446 2.92 -25.21 -5.88
CA THR A 446 2.24 -24.71 -7.08
C THR A 446 2.75 -23.32 -7.48
N ILE A 447 2.99 -22.40 -6.53
CA ILE A 447 3.54 -21.07 -6.80
C ILE A 447 4.95 -21.18 -7.38
N ALA A 448 5.82 -21.96 -6.75
CA ALA A 448 7.20 -22.15 -7.22
C ALA A 448 7.24 -22.80 -8.61
N ILE A 449 6.44 -23.84 -8.83
CA ILE A 449 6.35 -24.55 -10.12
C ILE A 449 5.76 -23.63 -11.19
N THR A 450 4.64 -22.96 -10.91
CA THR A 450 3.93 -22.13 -11.89
C THR A 450 4.75 -20.91 -12.29
N PHE A 451 5.32 -20.20 -11.31
CA PHE A 451 5.99 -18.93 -11.53
C PHE A 451 7.51 -19.05 -11.56
N SER A 452 8.06 -20.23 -11.87
CA SER A 452 9.50 -20.51 -11.77
C SER A 452 10.43 -19.55 -12.52
N HIS A 453 9.95 -19.00 -13.63
CA HIS A 453 10.71 -18.07 -14.48
C HIS A 453 10.43 -16.58 -14.18
N SER A 454 9.49 -16.28 -13.28
CA SER A 454 9.13 -14.90 -12.93
C SER A 454 9.27 -14.58 -11.45
N LEU A 455 9.15 -15.57 -10.56
CA LEU A 455 9.19 -15.40 -9.11
C LEU A 455 10.57 -14.97 -8.66
N LYS A 456 10.66 -13.74 -8.13
CA LYS A 456 11.91 -13.14 -7.62
C LYS A 456 11.95 -13.11 -6.10
N PHE A 457 10.80 -12.91 -5.46
CA PHE A 457 10.68 -12.70 -4.02
C PHE A 457 9.57 -13.59 -3.47
N LEU A 458 9.90 -14.38 -2.45
CA LEU A 458 8.95 -15.14 -1.65
C LEU A 458 9.21 -14.85 -0.18
N SER A 459 8.19 -14.38 0.53
CA SER A 459 8.25 -14.08 1.95
C SER A 459 7.06 -14.67 2.67
N ILE A 460 7.30 -15.51 3.68
CA ILE A 460 6.27 -16.07 4.56
C ILE A 460 6.71 -15.82 6.00
N LYS A 461 5.92 -15.04 6.75
CA LYS A 461 6.30 -14.61 8.11
C LYS A 461 5.92 -15.61 9.21
N ASP A 462 4.98 -16.50 8.92
CA ASP A 462 4.56 -17.53 9.84
C ASP A 462 4.10 -18.79 9.09
N LEU A 463 4.94 -19.82 9.12
CA LEU A 463 4.67 -21.16 8.62
C LEU A 463 4.13 -22.01 9.78
N GLN A 464 2.87 -22.41 9.64
CA GLN A 464 2.14 -23.20 10.63
C GLN A 464 1.83 -24.58 10.08
N VAL A 465 1.72 -25.59 10.93
CA VAL A 465 1.15 -26.89 10.55
C VAL A 465 -0.31 -26.91 11.00
N ALA A 466 -1.19 -27.58 10.25
CA ALA A 466 -2.61 -27.60 10.54
C ALA A 466 -2.99 -28.42 11.79
N ASP A 467 -2.07 -29.24 12.32
CA ASP A 467 -2.34 -30.19 13.40
C ASP A 467 -1.43 -29.89 14.61
N ASP A 468 -2.01 -29.96 15.82
CA ASP A 468 -1.40 -29.50 17.08
C ASP A 468 -0.49 -30.55 17.75
N ALA A 469 -0.17 -31.67 17.07
CA ALA A 469 0.52 -32.80 17.66
C ALA A 469 1.95 -33.01 17.13
N GLN A 470 2.90 -33.12 18.07
CA GLN A 470 4.34 -33.43 17.89
C GLN A 470 5.14 -32.40 17.07
N THR A 471 6.47 -32.50 17.17
CA THR A 471 7.39 -31.69 16.36
C THR A 471 7.24 -32.11 14.90
N ILE A 472 6.84 -31.18 14.03
CA ILE A 472 6.57 -31.48 12.62
C ILE A 472 7.61 -30.78 11.75
N ASN A 473 8.27 -31.59 10.91
CA ASN A 473 9.15 -31.09 9.85
C ASN A 473 8.30 -30.51 8.71
N ILE A 474 8.38 -29.20 8.53
CA ILE A 474 7.81 -28.50 7.38
C ILE A 474 8.79 -28.62 6.22
N HIS A 475 8.50 -29.52 5.29
CA HIS A 475 9.29 -29.70 4.10
C HIS A 475 8.99 -28.63 3.03
N ILE A 476 10.02 -27.99 2.50
CA ILE A 476 9.88 -26.94 1.47
C ILE A 476 10.88 -27.20 0.34
N GLY A 477 10.40 -27.21 -0.91
CA GLY A 477 11.28 -27.21 -2.09
C GLY A 477 11.48 -28.54 -2.80
N ARG A 478 10.89 -29.65 -2.33
CA ARG A 478 11.18 -31.02 -2.83
C ARG A 478 11.03 -31.14 -4.36
N ASP A 479 10.04 -30.44 -4.93
CA ASP A 479 9.74 -30.48 -6.36
C ASP A 479 9.87 -29.12 -7.04
N TRP A 480 10.56 -28.16 -6.41
CA TRP A 480 10.74 -26.86 -7.03
C TRP A 480 11.65 -27.00 -8.26
N PRO A 481 11.25 -26.47 -9.43
CA PRO A 481 12.09 -26.50 -10.63
C PRO A 481 13.30 -25.58 -10.46
N ASN A 482 14.12 -25.45 -11.51
CA ASN A 482 15.14 -24.41 -11.53
C ASN A 482 14.48 -23.03 -11.47
N MET A 483 14.99 -22.19 -10.58
CA MET A 483 14.47 -20.86 -10.26
C MET A 483 15.52 -19.79 -10.63
N PRO A 484 15.82 -19.59 -11.92
CA PRO A 484 16.98 -18.80 -12.35
C PRO A 484 16.87 -17.31 -12.00
N VAL A 485 15.68 -16.80 -11.72
CA VAL A 485 15.43 -15.39 -11.37
C VAL A 485 15.11 -15.19 -9.89
N PHE A 486 15.23 -16.23 -9.06
CA PHE A 486 14.84 -16.15 -7.65
C PHE A 486 15.92 -15.44 -6.83
N VAL A 487 15.57 -14.26 -6.31
CA VAL A 487 16.51 -13.31 -5.71
C VAL A 487 16.43 -13.32 -4.18
N ARG A 488 15.25 -13.53 -3.61
CA ARG A 488 15.03 -13.44 -2.17
C ARG A 488 14.07 -14.50 -1.65
N LEU A 489 14.52 -15.20 -0.62
CA LEU A 489 13.72 -16.13 0.16
C LEU A 489 13.66 -15.66 1.62
N ASN A 490 12.45 -15.50 2.15
CA ASN A 490 12.22 -15.21 3.57
C ASN A 490 11.17 -16.18 4.13
N LEU A 491 11.57 -17.07 5.02
CA LEU A 491 10.71 -18.07 5.64
C LEU A 491 10.86 -17.98 7.15
N GLN A 492 9.74 -17.93 7.86
CA GLN A 492 9.74 -17.91 9.31
C GLN A 492 8.68 -18.87 9.85
N ALA A 493 9.07 -19.79 10.72
CA ALA A 493 8.18 -20.62 11.53
C ALA A 493 8.32 -20.18 12.99
N ARG A 494 7.25 -19.63 13.58
CA ARG A 494 7.30 -19.07 14.94
C ARG A 494 6.97 -20.08 16.03
N ASN A 495 6.28 -21.16 15.69
CA ASN A 495 6.00 -22.23 16.64
C ASN A 495 7.27 -23.07 16.85
N HIS A 496 7.68 -23.25 18.11
CA HIS A 496 8.79 -24.10 18.54
C HIS A 496 8.67 -25.58 18.10
N GLN A 497 7.46 -26.02 17.76
CA GLN A 497 7.23 -27.36 17.24
C GLN A 497 7.48 -27.49 15.73
N ASN A 498 7.59 -26.38 15.00
CA ASN A 498 7.73 -26.39 13.54
C ASN A 498 9.20 -26.25 13.13
N ARG A 499 9.75 -27.31 12.54
CA ARG A 499 11.13 -27.30 12.00
C ARG A 499 11.10 -27.04 10.49
N LEU A 500 11.91 -26.11 9.97
CA LEU A 500 11.96 -25.82 8.53
C LEU A 500 12.99 -26.71 7.83
N ALA A 501 12.51 -27.80 7.22
CA ALA A 501 13.33 -28.76 6.49
C ALA A 501 13.34 -28.45 4.98
N LEU A 502 14.31 -27.66 4.53
CA LEU A 502 14.43 -27.30 3.11
C LEU A 502 15.00 -28.44 2.26
N ASP A 503 14.57 -28.51 0.99
CA ASP A 503 15.14 -29.42 0.02
C ASP A 503 16.65 -29.15 -0.16
N PRO A 504 17.51 -30.20 -0.11
CA PRO A 504 18.96 -30.02 -0.19
C PRO A 504 19.45 -29.34 -1.48
N ARG A 505 18.67 -29.35 -2.56
CA ARG A 505 19.01 -28.75 -3.86
C ARG A 505 18.42 -27.35 -4.04
N LEU A 506 17.63 -26.83 -3.10
CA LEU A 506 16.92 -25.56 -3.24
C LEU A 506 17.84 -24.39 -3.66
N PHE A 507 18.99 -24.27 -2.99
CA PHE A 507 19.97 -23.22 -3.30
C PHE A 507 20.71 -23.46 -4.62
N ALA A 508 21.07 -24.71 -4.92
CA ALA A 508 21.70 -25.06 -6.20
C ALA A 508 20.77 -24.77 -7.40
N ARG A 509 19.45 -24.89 -7.21
CA ARG A 509 18.43 -24.53 -8.20
C ARG A 509 18.17 -23.02 -8.32
N SER A 510 18.77 -22.20 -7.46
CA SER A 510 18.48 -20.75 -7.33
C SER A 510 19.76 -19.89 -7.41
N PRO A 511 20.51 -19.91 -8.54
CA PRO A 511 21.82 -19.25 -8.65
C PRO A 511 21.80 -17.72 -8.52
N SER A 512 20.63 -17.09 -8.73
CA SER A 512 20.44 -15.63 -8.62
C SER A 512 20.13 -15.15 -7.20
N MET A 513 20.15 -16.03 -6.20
CA MET A 513 19.83 -15.70 -4.81
C MET A 513 20.78 -14.61 -4.28
N LYS A 514 20.21 -13.54 -3.72
CA LYS A 514 20.95 -12.43 -3.10
C LYS A 514 20.74 -12.36 -1.60
N ILE A 515 19.54 -12.66 -1.13
CA ILE A 515 19.16 -12.52 0.27
C ILE A 515 18.38 -13.75 0.69
N THR A 516 18.84 -14.45 1.73
CA THR A 516 18.09 -15.55 2.33
C THR A 516 17.89 -15.29 3.82
N THR A 517 16.66 -15.46 4.29
CA THR A 517 16.29 -15.37 5.70
C THR A 517 15.42 -16.57 6.02
N ILE A 518 15.93 -17.53 6.76
CA ILE A 518 15.18 -18.73 7.12
C ILE A 518 15.30 -18.87 8.63
N LYS A 519 14.17 -18.87 9.32
CA LYS A 519 14.13 -18.87 10.78
C LYS A 519 13.09 -19.84 11.26
N ASP A 520 13.51 -20.78 12.09
CA ASP A 520 12.60 -21.51 12.96
C ASP A 520 13.07 -21.40 14.42
N GLU A 521 12.24 -21.89 15.33
CA GLU A 521 12.53 -21.89 16.76
C GLU A 521 13.11 -23.25 17.22
N THR A 522 13.92 -23.91 16.38
CA THR A 522 14.72 -25.08 16.81
C THR A 522 15.91 -24.60 17.64
N PHE A 523 15.91 -24.99 18.92
CA PHE A 523 17.04 -24.73 19.84
C PHE A 523 17.65 -26.00 20.41
N GLU A 524 16.94 -27.13 20.38
CA GLU A 524 17.43 -28.45 20.78
C GLU A 524 17.32 -29.40 19.58
N TYR A 525 18.38 -30.18 19.34
CA TYR A 525 18.49 -31.05 18.18
C TYR A 525 19.48 -32.19 18.47
N SER A 526 19.36 -33.26 17.69
CA SER A 526 20.31 -34.37 17.65
C SER A 526 21.08 -34.31 16.33
N CYS A 527 22.42 -34.43 16.37
CA CYS A 527 23.27 -34.28 15.19
C CYS A 527 22.91 -35.24 14.02
N PRO A 528 22.55 -36.52 14.26
CA PRO A 528 22.13 -37.46 13.21
C PRO A 528 20.86 -37.09 12.45
N GLU A 529 19.99 -36.26 13.03
CA GLU A 529 18.74 -35.86 12.37
C GLU A 529 18.98 -34.78 11.28
N ILE A 530 20.13 -34.10 11.31
CA ILE A 530 20.42 -32.98 10.43
C ILE A 530 20.70 -33.48 9.02
N VAL A 531 19.83 -33.13 8.08
CA VAL A 531 20.07 -33.32 6.64
C VAL A 531 20.75 -32.07 6.09
N PRO A 532 22.03 -32.11 5.70
CA PRO A 532 22.72 -30.95 5.15
C PRO A 532 22.26 -30.65 3.73
N TRP A 533 22.30 -29.37 3.36
CA TRP A 533 22.09 -28.92 2.00
C TRP A 533 23.27 -29.32 1.11
N LEU A 534 23.03 -29.41 -0.19
CA LEU A 534 24.13 -29.57 -1.14
C LEU A 534 24.87 -28.23 -1.28
N PRO A 535 26.20 -28.26 -1.52
CA PRO A 535 26.94 -27.06 -1.89
C PRO A 535 26.29 -26.37 -3.09
N ALA A 536 26.16 -25.05 -3.03
CA ALA A 536 25.61 -24.24 -4.11
C ALA A 536 26.61 -23.16 -4.55
N ASP A 537 26.62 -22.85 -5.84
CA ASP A 537 27.37 -21.71 -6.40
C ASP A 537 26.46 -20.47 -6.40
N LEU A 538 26.67 -19.58 -5.44
CA LEU A 538 25.84 -18.40 -5.20
C LEU A 538 26.66 -17.09 -5.21
N PRO A 539 27.26 -16.71 -6.36
CA PRO A 539 28.16 -15.56 -6.42
C PRO A 539 27.45 -14.22 -6.15
N ALA A 540 26.13 -14.17 -6.32
CA ALA A 540 25.32 -12.97 -6.07
C ALA A 540 24.84 -12.82 -4.62
N LEU A 541 25.07 -13.82 -3.76
CA LEU A 541 24.61 -13.83 -2.38
C LEU A 541 25.28 -12.71 -1.58
N ARG A 542 24.46 -11.90 -0.91
CA ARG A 542 24.88 -10.73 -0.12
C ARG A 542 24.53 -10.88 1.35
N GLU A 543 23.41 -11.51 1.65
CA GLU A 543 22.87 -11.58 3.01
C GLU A 543 22.34 -12.99 3.30
N VAL A 544 22.84 -13.59 4.37
CA VAL A 544 22.44 -14.92 4.85
C VAL A 544 22.08 -14.80 6.33
N TYR A 545 20.79 -15.01 6.64
CA TYR A 545 20.28 -15.00 8.01
C TYR A 545 19.57 -16.31 8.29
N LEU A 546 20.27 -17.27 8.89
CA LEU A 546 19.75 -18.59 9.19
C LEU A 546 19.62 -18.77 10.70
N ARG A 547 18.45 -19.25 11.14
CA ARG A 547 18.19 -19.57 12.55
C ARG A 547 17.52 -20.93 12.69
N GLY A 548 17.94 -21.66 13.71
CA GLY A 548 17.40 -22.99 14.04
C GLY A 548 17.82 -24.06 13.03
N TRP A 549 16.87 -24.89 12.58
CA TRP A 549 17.15 -26.05 11.72
C TRP A 549 17.86 -25.66 10.42
N SER A 550 17.44 -24.54 9.83
CA SER A 550 18.05 -24.02 8.61
C SER A 550 19.53 -23.64 8.74
N ALA A 551 19.97 -23.21 9.92
CA ALA A 551 21.39 -22.92 10.17
C ALA A 551 22.18 -24.23 10.27
N LEU A 552 21.62 -25.25 10.93
CA LEU A 552 22.22 -26.57 11.09
C LEU A 552 22.43 -27.29 9.75
N SER A 553 21.45 -27.18 8.85
CA SER A 553 21.50 -27.80 7.53
C SER A 553 22.36 -27.04 6.51
N PHE A 554 22.78 -25.80 6.78
CA PHE A 554 23.53 -25.01 5.80
C PHE A 554 24.90 -25.59 5.50
N ASN A 555 25.23 -25.72 4.21
CA ASN A 555 26.50 -26.27 3.77
C ASN A 555 27.56 -25.16 3.63
N PRO A 556 28.61 -25.13 4.49
CA PRO A 556 29.64 -24.10 4.47
C PRO A 556 30.41 -24.02 3.16
N THR A 557 30.48 -25.09 2.35
CA THR A 557 31.16 -25.05 1.05
C THR A 557 30.55 -24.02 0.09
N THR A 558 29.26 -23.72 0.27
CA THR A 558 28.57 -22.63 -0.45
C THR A 558 29.33 -21.30 -0.31
N LEU A 559 29.94 -21.04 0.84
CA LEU A 559 30.64 -19.79 1.14
C LEU A 559 31.89 -19.54 0.27
N HIS A 560 32.50 -20.58 -0.31
CA HIS A 560 33.62 -20.38 -1.24
C HIS A 560 33.23 -19.65 -2.53
N SER A 561 31.95 -19.74 -2.93
CA SER A 561 31.43 -19.05 -4.11
C SER A 561 30.91 -17.64 -3.82
N THR A 562 30.59 -17.32 -2.56
CA THR A 562 29.82 -16.13 -2.17
C THR A 562 30.70 -14.92 -1.89
N LYS A 563 31.53 -14.50 -2.85
CA LYS A 563 32.50 -13.39 -2.65
C LYS A 563 31.85 -12.04 -2.30
N ASN A 564 30.57 -11.87 -2.65
CA ASN A 564 29.79 -10.66 -2.42
C ASN A 564 29.02 -10.67 -1.08
N LEU A 565 29.24 -11.68 -0.23
CA LEU A 565 28.55 -11.81 1.06
C LEU A 565 28.97 -10.68 1.99
N ARG A 566 28.00 -9.92 2.48
CA ARG A 566 28.17 -8.77 3.38
C ARG A 566 27.76 -9.13 4.81
N ASP A 567 26.69 -9.89 4.94
CA ASP A 567 26.09 -10.20 6.24
C ASP A 567 25.89 -11.72 6.35
N LEU A 568 26.56 -12.35 7.31
CA LEU A 568 26.41 -13.76 7.64
C LEU A 568 25.97 -13.91 9.09
N LYS A 569 24.75 -14.41 9.30
CA LYS A 569 24.22 -14.70 10.63
C LYS A 569 23.73 -16.15 10.70
N LEU A 570 24.35 -16.92 11.59
CA LEU A 570 24.00 -18.31 11.89
C LEU A 570 23.73 -18.39 13.39
N SER A 571 22.48 -18.67 13.76
CA SER A 571 22.08 -18.61 15.16
C SER A 571 21.18 -19.77 15.58
N LEU A 572 21.37 -20.24 16.80
CA LEU A 572 20.44 -21.13 17.51
C LEU A 572 20.01 -20.49 18.84
N THR A 573 20.14 -19.17 18.96
CA THR A 573 19.82 -18.45 20.19
C THR A 573 18.32 -18.43 20.39
N ARG A 574 17.89 -18.81 21.60
CA ARG A 574 16.51 -18.66 22.06
C ARG A 574 16.16 -17.19 22.30
N THR A 575 14.87 -16.89 22.42
CA THR A 575 14.40 -15.52 22.72
C THR A 575 14.87 -15.00 24.08
N ASP A 576 15.20 -15.89 25.00
CA ASP A 576 15.76 -15.61 26.33
C ASP A 576 17.31 -15.48 26.35
N GLY A 577 17.96 -15.60 25.18
CA GLY A 577 19.41 -15.44 25.04
C GLY A 577 20.22 -16.71 25.29
N TYR A 578 19.60 -17.81 25.73
CA TYR A 578 20.32 -19.08 25.93
C TYR A 578 20.67 -19.75 24.59
N CYS A 579 21.82 -20.42 24.59
CA CYS A 579 22.38 -21.13 23.44
C CYS A 579 22.66 -22.58 23.84
N TYR A 580 22.16 -23.53 23.05
CA TYR A 580 22.48 -24.95 23.21
C TYR A 580 23.70 -25.32 22.38
N ILE A 581 24.61 -26.09 22.96
CA ILE A 581 25.77 -26.69 22.28
C ILE A 581 25.71 -28.20 22.60
N PRO A 582 25.61 -29.07 21.58
CA PRO A 582 25.65 -30.52 21.79
C PRO A 582 26.96 -30.96 22.46
N PRO A 583 26.98 -32.15 23.10
CA PRO A 583 28.23 -32.75 23.59
C PRO A 583 29.32 -32.80 22.52
N VAL A 584 30.57 -32.58 22.90
CA VAL A 584 31.71 -32.52 21.97
C VAL A 584 31.85 -33.80 21.14
N ASP A 585 31.58 -34.96 21.75
CA ASP A 585 31.62 -36.25 21.06
C ASP A 585 30.58 -36.35 19.92
N GLU A 586 29.41 -35.71 20.06
CA GLU A 586 28.42 -35.62 18.98
C GLU A 586 28.83 -34.61 17.89
N LEU A 587 29.60 -33.58 18.27
CA LEU A 587 30.10 -32.58 17.33
C LEU A 587 31.23 -33.13 16.45
N ASP A 588 32.08 -33.99 17.00
CA ASP A 588 33.23 -34.58 16.32
C ASP A 588 32.96 -35.99 15.74
N GLY A 589 31.87 -36.62 16.15
CA GLY A 589 31.49 -37.97 15.72
C GLY A 589 31.18 -38.08 14.21
N PRO A 590 31.53 -39.20 13.56
CA PRO A 590 31.12 -39.48 12.19
C PRO A 590 29.60 -39.71 12.14
N ILE A 591 28.86 -38.74 11.60
CA ILE A 591 27.41 -38.80 11.50
C ILE A 591 27.01 -39.75 10.36
N GLY A 592 26.28 -40.83 10.69
CA GLY A 592 25.70 -41.76 9.72
C GLY A 592 26.44 -43.10 9.57
N ALA A 593 27.42 -43.40 10.43
CA ALA A 593 27.88 -44.78 10.59
C ALA A 593 26.85 -45.54 11.44
N GLU A 594 25.75 -45.97 10.82
CA GLU A 594 24.96 -47.04 11.43
C GLU A 594 25.85 -48.28 11.49
N ASP A 595 26.30 -48.60 12.69
CA ASP A 595 26.96 -49.86 13.02
C ASP A 595 26.00 -51.02 12.71
N GLY A 596 26.11 -51.57 11.51
CA GLY A 596 25.75 -52.96 11.23
C GLY A 596 24.32 -53.23 10.75
N SER A 597 24.15 -53.29 9.44
CA SER A 597 23.47 -54.43 8.82
C SER A 597 23.90 -54.57 7.35
N LEU A 598 24.83 -55.49 7.12
CA LEU A 598 25.25 -55.97 5.81
C LEU A 598 24.07 -56.73 5.17
N GLY A 599 23.35 -56.12 4.23
CA GLY A 599 22.43 -56.88 3.38
C GLY A 599 21.41 -56.06 2.62
N ASP A 600 21.84 -55.36 1.57
CA ASP A 600 21.33 -55.54 0.19
C ASP A 600 22.04 -54.56 -0.77
N GLU A 601 22.82 -55.07 -1.72
CA GLU A 601 23.71 -54.29 -2.60
C GLU A 601 23.02 -53.68 -3.84
N SER A 602 21.70 -53.53 -3.87
CA SER A 602 21.02 -53.08 -5.10
C SER A 602 19.99 -51.99 -4.86
N ASN A 603 20.46 -50.74 -4.66
CA ASN A 603 20.06 -49.58 -5.48
C ASN A 603 20.58 -48.25 -4.89
N GLY A 604 21.51 -47.63 -5.61
CA GLY A 604 21.68 -46.17 -5.62
C GLY A 604 22.69 -45.60 -4.62
N VAL A 605 23.83 -45.18 -5.17
CA VAL A 605 24.91 -44.40 -4.54
C VAL A 605 24.40 -43.08 -3.95
N LEU A 606 23.71 -43.11 -2.82
CA LEU A 606 23.64 -41.99 -1.89
C LEU A 606 24.73 -42.24 -0.85
N GLY A 607 25.97 -41.89 -1.22
CA GLY A 607 27.09 -41.93 -0.28
C GLY A 607 26.69 -41.24 1.02
N SER A 608 27.05 -41.84 2.16
CA SER A 608 26.75 -41.35 3.50
C SER A 608 26.83 -39.83 3.53
N ILE A 609 25.69 -39.17 3.75
CA ILE A 609 25.61 -37.71 3.73
C ILE A 609 26.29 -37.23 5.02
N LEU A 610 27.62 -37.11 4.97
CA LEU A 610 28.43 -36.62 6.07
C LEU A 610 28.11 -35.15 6.27
N ARG A 611 27.80 -34.78 7.51
CA ARG A 611 27.62 -33.38 7.89
C ARG A 611 28.87 -32.58 7.49
N PRO A 612 28.72 -31.48 6.76
CA PRO A 612 29.88 -30.74 6.27
C PRO A 612 30.65 -30.14 7.44
N ARG A 613 31.98 -30.32 7.43
CA ARG A 613 32.88 -29.74 8.41
C ARG A 613 33.04 -28.26 8.14
N TRP A 614 32.85 -27.44 9.16
CA TRP A 614 33.15 -26.00 9.11
C TRP A 614 34.67 -25.80 9.12
N SER A 615 35.23 -25.34 7.99
CA SER A 615 36.68 -25.17 7.78
C SER A 615 37.16 -23.72 7.88
N TRP A 616 36.25 -22.73 7.98
CA TRP A 616 36.50 -21.28 8.15
C TRP A 616 37.55 -20.65 7.21
N ASP A 617 37.89 -21.34 6.12
CA ASP A 617 38.94 -21.00 5.16
C ASP A 617 38.39 -20.23 3.95
N TRP A 618 37.21 -19.63 4.08
CA TRP A 618 36.55 -18.91 3.00
C TRP A 618 37.13 -17.51 2.81
N HIS A 619 37.18 -17.06 1.56
CA HIS A 619 37.60 -15.70 1.22
C HIS A 619 36.37 -14.81 0.95
N LEU A 620 35.96 -14.04 1.97
CA LEU A 620 34.77 -13.18 1.95
C LEU A 620 35.16 -11.69 2.07
N PRO A 621 35.70 -11.06 1.00
CA PRO A 621 36.27 -9.71 1.06
C PRO A 621 35.25 -8.60 1.35
N GLU A 622 33.97 -8.84 1.07
CA GLU A 622 32.88 -7.87 1.27
C GLU A 622 32.16 -8.03 2.62
N LEU A 623 32.58 -8.98 3.47
CA LEU A 623 31.93 -9.28 4.74
C LEU A 623 32.08 -8.10 5.71
N LYS A 624 30.94 -7.58 6.18
CA LYS A 624 30.84 -6.46 7.12
C LYS A 624 30.31 -6.88 8.47
N GLU A 625 29.37 -7.83 8.48
CA GLU A 625 28.77 -8.35 9.71
C GLU A 625 28.84 -9.88 9.74
N LEU A 626 29.47 -10.41 10.80
CA LEU A 626 29.49 -11.82 11.13
C LEU A 626 28.85 -12.01 12.50
N ASN A 627 27.78 -12.79 12.57
CA ASN A 627 27.10 -13.14 13.82
C ASN A 627 26.93 -14.65 13.92
N LEU A 628 27.66 -15.26 14.84
CA LEU A 628 27.63 -16.69 15.09
C LEU A 628 27.21 -16.90 16.54
N THR A 629 26.34 -17.88 16.78
CA THR A 629 25.96 -18.27 18.15
C THR A 629 26.04 -19.78 18.31
N SER A 630 25.94 -20.26 19.56
CA SER A 630 25.84 -21.70 19.85
C SER A 630 27.02 -22.50 19.26
N GLU A 631 26.78 -23.69 18.68
CA GLU A 631 27.85 -24.52 18.10
C GLU A 631 28.66 -23.80 17.00
N PHE A 632 28.08 -22.85 16.27
CA PHE A 632 28.79 -22.12 15.22
C PHE A 632 29.85 -21.19 15.81
N ALA A 633 29.53 -20.54 16.94
CA ALA A 633 30.47 -19.72 17.68
C ALA A 633 31.51 -20.56 18.42
N TYR A 634 31.14 -21.75 18.92
CA TYR A 634 32.07 -22.66 19.59
C TYR A 634 33.10 -23.27 18.63
N ARG A 635 32.69 -23.57 17.39
CA ARG A 635 33.57 -24.14 16.36
C ARG A 635 34.41 -23.08 15.63
N PHE A 636 34.03 -21.81 15.69
CA PHE A 636 34.79 -20.68 15.14
C PHE A 636 35.93 -20.31 16.07
#